data_AF-A0A7C4U3A3-F1
#
_entry.id   AF-A0A7C4U3A3-F1
#
_cell.length_a   1.000
_cell.length_b   1.000
_cell.length_c   1.000
_cell.angle_alpha   90.00
_cell.angle_beta   90.00
_cell.angle_gamma   90.00
#
_symmetry.space_group_name_H-M   'P 1'
#
loop_
_entity.id
_entity.type
_entity.pdbx_description
1 polymer ?
#
loop_
_entity_poly.entity_id
_entity_poly.type
_entity_poly.pdbx_seq_one_letter_code
_entity_poly.pdbx_strand_id
1 'polypeptide(L)'
;MNMKSKNYKGIFKVAVVVFLAFLTFITRFGEVYNCTLFYASSIFVFLVFAIFLISHSLRNKPFKIDISLVVFAITLFISLFFSHYLNYSIKHFLGFFSAILFSLLIFNLKDDNDDLKFFLKSILFIGTAFAFVSYIFYYSVEFGVIPFLSIYAQKYSFVVNDLLISLWQYQNSFAAFLVFLIFIAFGSFFYEKNIYKRIFYFAISVFLILALIITGSRGGYIAYAIALVIFTILSKREFLKVLPFELLAIVIALLISPLYASRFTFDVILNKNTQLAQFVEGVYDSSLGMRVYMARFTIEYFIKHPFTPVGLGGFKDVYCMYRTVIDGIRFDPHSLLLRLLIETGFGGLIAFLLFSLSSLYDGFKSLKSNTDFLYLGLFAGTIGLFAHMSVDVDSLEIVTLFYLFTGLVLLKKDSGIVQLKPEKFLAILIAVLFIAFSFALTPKLIGSLYALSGDVNLRNGNNPTAIQNYKKAINLDFTNATYHYLLGESLKKENPVEAIKEYEIASTLNKLDFRYPYAIGTLYLDMGNNKAIEYLERTSNLYPTNTEIKGLLGIGYVLLDKNYEGANTIADEVLKLDSNSSNGNILKGFILLNDKNYKEAREYFVKGIKAQSKNPYGQLGLAFYYDALGDREQIKERFRYLQMLDPILAKTYSFLLK
;
A
#
# COMPACT_ATOMS: atom_id res chain seq x y z
N MET A 1 -9.12 35.01 32.61
CA MET A 1 -8.93 34.49 31.23
C MET A 1 -8.05 33.23 31.13
N ASN A 2 -7.17 32.91 32.10
CA ASN A 2 -6.20 31.80 31.99
C ASN A 2 -6.75 30.36 32.10
N MET A 3 -7.77 30.08 32.91
CA MET A 3 -8.30 28.70 33.07
C MET A 3 -9.01 28.17 31.81
N LYS A 4 -9.79 29.01 31.11
CA LYS A 4 -10.46 28.62 29.85
C LYS A 4 -9.48 28.33 28.70
N SER A 5 -8.26 28.88 28.77
CA SER A 5 -7.25 28.67 27.73
C SER A 5 -6.57 27.29 27.84
N LYS A 6 -6.28 26.82 29.06
CA LYS A 6 -5.62 25.52 29.33
C LYS A 6 -6.48 24.33 28.95
N ASN A 7 -7.78 24.34 29.27
CA ASN A 7 -8.67 23.20 28.97
C ASN A 7 -8.80 22.91 27.48
N TYR A 8 -8.85 23.94 26.64
CA TYR A 8 -8.95 23.77 25.18
C TYR A 8 -7.73 23.07 24.57
N LYS A 9 -6.51 23.50 24.94
CA LYS A 9 -5.28 22.90 24.41
C LYS A 9 -5.17 21.43 24.85
N GLY A 10 -5.63 21.12 26.05
CA GLY A 10 -5.76 19.73 26.53
C GLY A 10 -6.70 18.89 25.66
N ILE A 11 -7.88 19.40 25.31
CA ILE A 11 -8.84 18.70 24.45
C ILE A 11 -8.23 18.37 23.08
N PHE A 12 -7.59 19.34 22.43
CA PHE A 12 -6.96 19.11 21.11
C PHE A 12 -5.82 18.09 21.18
N LYS A 13 -4.99 18.15 22.21
CA LYS A 13 -3.94 17.16 22.43
C LYS A 13 -4.50 15.76 22.58
N VAL A 14 -5.54 15.59 23.39
CA VAL A 14 -6.18 14.28 23.59
C VAL A 14 -6.82 13.80 22.28
N ALA A 15 -7.54 14.66 21.56
CA ALA A 15 -8.13 14.32 20.28
C ALA A 15 -7.09 13.85 19.24
N VAL A 16 -5.96 14.55 19.16
CA VAL A 16 -4.82 14.19 18.28
C VAL A 16 -4.23 12.83 18.64
N VAL A 17 -4.03 12.56 19.94
CA VAL A 17 -3.49 11.28 20.42
C VAL A 17 -4.48 10.13 20.19
N VAL A 18 -5.77 10.35 20.45
CA VAL A 18 -6.83 9.36 20.18
C VAL A 18 -6.91 9.06 18.69
N PHE A 19 -6.81 10.07 17.83
CA PHE A 19 -6.80 9.88 16.39
C PHE A 19 -5.56 9.11 15.91
N LEU A 20 -4.37 9.41 16.42
CA LEU A 20 -3.17 8.62 16.13
C LEU A 20 -3.34 7.17 16.55
N ALA A 21 -3.90 6.91 17.74
CA ALA A 21 -4.19 5.55 18.18
C ALA A 21 -5.16 4.85 17.22
N PHE A 22 -6.27 5.49 16.86
CA PHE A 22 -7.24 4.96 15.91
C PHE A 22 -6.61 4.64 14.54
N LEU A 23 -5.84 5.57 13.98
CA LEU A 23 -5.15 5.41 12.70
C LEU A 23 -4.14 4.27 12.73
N THR A 24 -3.43 4.09 13.86
CA THR A 24 -2.43 3.03 14.05
C THR A 24 -3.08 1.65 14.15
N PHE A 25 -4.19 1.53 14.88
CA PHE A 25 -4.83 0.23 15.16
C PHE A 25 -5.85 -0.23 14.11
N ILE A 26 -6.16 0.60 13.12
CA ILE A 26 -7.03 0.22 12.01
C ILE A 26 -6.38 -0.88 11.18
N THR A 27 -7.06 -2.02 11.06
CA THR A 27 -6.55 -3.21 10.36
C THR A 27 -7.41 -3.52 9.15
N ARG A 28 -6.74 -3.79 8.01
CA ARG A 28 -7.16 -4.50 6.79
C ARG A 28 -6.81 -3.73 5.50
N PHE A 29 -6.48 -4.47 4.44
CA PHE A 29 -6.17 -3.91 3.13
C PHE A 29 -7.16 -4.37 2.08
N GLY A 30 -7.56 -3.41 1.26
CA GLY A 30 -8.39 -3.56 0.08
C GLY A 30 -8.54 -2.20 -0.59
N GLU A 31 -8.68 -2.17 -1.92
CA GLU A 31 -8.74 -0.91 -2.67
C GLU A 31 -9.83 0.03 -2.12
N VAL A 32 -11.01 -0.53 -1.81
CA VAL A 32 -12.15 0.17 -1.23
C VAL A 32 -11.93 0.55 0.23
N TYR A 33 -11.37 -0.35 1.05
CA TYR A 33 -11.09 -0.08 2.46
C TYR A 33 -10.10 1.07 2.60
N ASN A 34 -9.03 1.07 1.79
CA ASN A 34 -8.07 2.16 1.77
C ASN A 34 -8.78 3.48 1.44
N CYS A 35 -9.63 3.54 0.40
CA CYS A 35 -10.40 4.76 0.09
C CYS A 35 -11.23 5.25 1.28
N THR A 36 -11.94 4.35 1.97
CA THR A 36 -12.70 4.68 3.18
C THR A 36 -11.81 5.30 4.25
N LEU A 37 -10.63 4.72 4.48
CA LEU A 37 -9.68 5.23 5.46
C LEU A 37 -9.19 6.63 5.08
N PHE A 38 -8.81 6.86 3.81
CA PHE A 38 -8.35 8.17 3.33
C PHE A 38 -9.43 9.25 3.49
N TYR A 39 -10.68 8.98 3.11
CA TYR A 39 -11.75 9.97 3.26
C TYR A 39 -12.09 10.22 4.73
N ALA A 40 -12.20 9.17 5.55
CA ALA A 40 -12.52 9.30 6.97
C ALA A 40 -11.44 10.08 7.74
N SER A 41 -10.16 9.73 7.53
CA SER A 41 -9.03 10.41 8.16
C SER A 41 -8.94 11.88 7.72
N SER A 42 -9.15 12.15 6.43
CA SER A 42 -9.09 13.52 5.89
C SER A 42 -10.22 14.39 6.41
N ILE A 43 -11.48 13.90 6.39
CA ILE A 43 -12.62 14.62 6.96
C ILE A 43 -12.36 14.93 8.45
N PHE A 44 -11.90 13.93 9.21
CA PHE A 44 -11.56 14.15 10.62
C PHE A 44 -10.50 15.23 10.79
N VAL A 45 -9.37 15.14 10.07
CA VAL A 45 -8.28 16.11 10.15
C VAL A 45 -8.75 17.50 9.74
N PHE A 46 -9.51 17.65 8.65
CA PHE A 46 -10.00 18.95 8.19
C PHE A 46 -10.97 19.59 9.18
N LEU A 47 -11.91 18.83 9.74
CA LEU A 47 -12.83 19.35 10.76
C LEU A 47 -12.08 19.78 12.02
N VAL A 48 -11.19 18.92 12.55
CA VAL A 48 -10.38 19.25 13.72
C VAL A 48 -9.49 20.47 13.45
N PHE A 49 -8.86 20.54 12.27
CA PHE A 49 -8.02 21.66 11.89
C PHE A 49 -8.82 22.96 11.71
N ALA A 50 -10.02 22.91 11.12
CA ALA A 50 -10.92 24.06 11.00
C ALA A 50 -11.34 24.61 12.37
N ILE A 51 -11.79 23.73 13.28
CA ILE A 51 -12.15 24.12 14.65
C ILE A 51 -10.92 24.69 15.37
N PHE A 52 -9.75 24.07 15.15
CA PHE A 52 -8.48 24.55 15.69
C PHE A 52 -8.19 25.99 15.26
N LEU A 53 -8.23 26.27 13.96
CA LEU A 53 -7.97 27.58 13.38
C LEU A 53 -8.95 28.64 13.89
N ILE A 54 -10.25 28.34 13.94
CA ILE A 54 -11.28 29.27 14.46
C ILE A 54 -10.93 29.64 15.90
N SER A 55 -10.70 28.65 16.76
CA SER A 55 -10.43 28.91 18.17
C SER A 55 -9.11 29.63 18.40
N HIS A 56 -8.06 29.30 17.62
CA HIS A 56 -6.77 29.99 17.70
C HIS A 56 -6.90 31.47 17.30
N SER A 57 -7.68 31.74 16.24
CA SER A 57 -7.97 33.10 15.77
C SER A 57 -8.87 33.89 16.73
N LEU A 58 -9.92 33.28 17.29
CA LEU A 58 -10.78 33.92 18.30
C LEU A 58 -10.00 34.33 19.56
N ARG A 59 -8.91 33.61 19.86
CA ARG A 59 -8.01 33.89 20.98
C ARG A 59 -6.85 34.81 20.62
N ASN A 60 -6.80 35.32 19.40
CA ASN A 60 -5.71 36.15 18.87
C ASN A 60 -4.32 35.51 19.05
N LYS A 61 -4.22 34.18 19.00
CA LYS A 61 -2.93 33.48 19.06
C LYS A 61 -2.30 33.44 17.67
N PRO A 62 -0.98 33.70 17.54
CA PRO A 62 -0.30 33.54 16.27
C PRO A 62 -0.30 32.06 15.85
N PHE A 63 -0.53 31.83 14.57
CA PHE A 63 -0.43 30.52 13.93
C PHE A 63 0.92 30.42 13.22
N LYS A 64 1.70 29.40 13.58
CA LYS A 64 3.02 29.14 13.02
C LYS A 64 2.89 28.25 11.80
N ILE A 65 3.46 28.69 10.68
CA ILE A 65 3.51 27.94 9.42
C ILE A 65 4.95 27.82 8.95
N ASP A 66 5.34 26.61 8.52
CA ASP A 66 6.57 26.39 7.78
C ASP A 66 6.32 26.66 6.28
N ILE A 67 6.99 27.65 5.70
CA ILE A 67 6.86 28.01 4.28
C ILE A 67 7.22 26.83 3.38
N SER A 68 8.26 26.07 3.70
CA SER A 68 8.72 24.95 2.86
C SER A 68 7.66 23.85 2.76
N LEU A 69 6.92 23.63 3.85
CA LEU A 69 5.81 22.68 3.89
C LEU A 69 4.61 23.16 3.06
N VAL A 70 4.34 24.48 3.04
CA VAL A 70 3.30 25.08 2.19
C VAL A 70 3.67 24.95 0.72
N VAL A 71 4.92 25.24 0.35
CA VAL A 71 5.40 25.07 -1.02
C VAL A 71 5.21 23.61 -1.46
N PHE A 72 5.55 22.65 -0.60
CA PHE A 72 5.29 21.24 -0.88
C PHE A 72 3.79 20.94 -1.07
N ALA A 73 2.92 21.44 -0.19
CA ALA A 73 1.47 21.28 -0.35
C ALA A 73 0.93 21.84 -1.68
N ILE A 74 1.47 22.99 -2.13
CA ILE A 74 1.12 23.58 -3.43
C ILE A 74 1.56 22.67 -4.58
N THR A 75 2.77 22.11 -4.53
CA THR A 75 3.25 21.19 -5.57
C THR A 75 2.42 19.91 -5.65
N LEU A 76 1.97 19.38 -4.51
CA LEU A 76 1.02 18.26 -4.48
C LEU A 76 -0.31 18.62 -5.14
N PHE A 77 -0.83 19.83 -4.89
CA PHE A 77 -2.05 20.30 -5.55
C PHE A 77 -1.85 20.44 -7.07
N ILE A 78 -0.73 21.01 -7.51
CA ILE A 78 -0.40 21.15 -8.93
C ILE A 78 -0.32 19.78 -9.62
N SER A 79 0.18 18.74 -8.93
CA SER A 79 0.28 17.39 -9.49
C SER A 79 -1.08 16.79 -9.91
N LEU A 80 -2.19 17.26 -9.31
CA LEU A 80 -3.54 16.79 -9.66
C LEU A 80 -3.92 17.09 -11.11
N PHE A 81 -3.41 18.20 -11.68
CA PHE A 81 -3.70 18.61 -13.05
C PHE A 81 -3.03 17.71 -14.11
N PHE A 82 -2.03 16.93 -13.71
CA PHE A 82 -1.35 15.98 -14.59
C PHE A 82 -1.95 14.56 -14.51
N SER A 83 -2.89 14.34 -13.59
CA SER A 83 -3.49 13.03 -13.39
C SER A 83 -4.32 12.60 -14.59
N HIS A 84 -4.08 11.38 -15.07
CA HIS A 84 -4.94 10.74 -16.06
C HIS A 84 -6.22 10.15 -15.42
N TYR A 85 -6.22 9.90 -14.10
CA TYR A 85 -7.39 9.44 -13.34
C TYR A 85 -7.51 10.19 -12.00
N LEU A 86 -8.25 11.29 -12.05
CA LEU A 86 -8.33 12.28 -10.98
C LEU A 86 -8.78 11.69 -9.63
N ASN A 87 -9.70 10.72 -9.62
CA ASN A 87 -10.22 10.17 -8.36
C ASN A 87 -9.11 9.48 -7.54
N TYR A 88 -8.18 8.79 -8.21
CA TYR A 88 -7.04 8.16 -7.54
C TYR A 88 -6.03 9.20 -7.04
N SER A 89 -5.73 10.22 -7.84
CA SER A 89 -4.84 11.29 -7.42
C SER A 89 -5.39 12.12 -6.27
N ILE A 90 -6.71 12.38 -6.23
CA ILE A 90 -7.36 13.03 -5.08
C ILE A 90 -7.14 12.19 -3.82
N LYS A 91 -7.35 10.87 -3.87
CA LYS A 91 -7.15 9.99 -2.71
C LYS A 91 -5.73 10.10 -2.15
N HIS A 92 -4.71 10.04 -3.01
CA HIS A 92 -3.31 10.14 -2.59
C HIS A 92 -2.93 11.54 -2.12
N PHE A 93 -3.42 12.58 -2.80
CA PHE A 93 -3.29 13.97 -2.36
C PHE A 93 -3.85 14.17 -0.95
N LEU A 94 -5.03 13.62 -0.67
CA LEU A 94 -5.66 13.66 0.65
C LEU A 94 -4.78 13.00 1.71
N GLY A 95 -4.09 11.90 1.38
CA GLY A 95 -3.09 11.26 2.24
C GLY A 95 -1.99 12.20 2.69
N PHE A 96 -1.27 12.79 1.74
CA PHE A 96 -0.22 13.77 2.05
C PHE A 96 -0.76 15.02 2.74
N PHE A 97 -1.84 15.59 2.21
CA PHE A 97 -2.37 16.85 2.70
C PHE A 97 -2.94 16.74 4.12
N SER A 98 -3.60 15.63 4.44
CA SER A 98 -4.05 15.35 5.81
C SER A 98 -2.86 15.16 6.77
N ALA A 99 -1.80 14.44 6.36
CA ALA A 99 -0.57 14.33 7.17
C ALA A 99 0.08 15.70 7.41
N ILE A 100 0.12 16.56 6.39
CA ILE A 100 0.63 17.94 6.48
C ILE A 100 -0.19 18.75 7.50
N LEU A 101 -1.52 18.82 7.35
CA LEU A 101 -2.36 19.59 8.29
C LEU A 101 -2.30 19.04 9.71
N PHE A 102 -2.25 17.72 9.85
CA PHE A 102 -2.12 17.06 11.14
C PHE A 102 -0.78 17.40 11.82
N SER A 103 0.33 17.39 11.07
CA SER A 103 1.63 17.79 11.59
C SER A 103 1.68 19.28 11.98
N LEU A 104 1.04 20.16 11.19
CA LEU A 104 0.89 21.59 11.51
C LEU A 104 0.05 21.80 12.77
N LEU A 105 -0.99 20.98 12.98
CA LEU A 105 -1.79 20.99 14.20
C LEU A 105 -0.92 20.66 15.42
N ILE A 106 -0.16 19.57 15.37
CA ILE A 106 0.76 19.19 16.44
C ILE A 106 1.79 20.29 16.71
N PHE A 107 2.37 20.87 15.66
CA PHE A 107 3.36 21.93 15.77
C PHE A 107 2.84 23.14 16.56
N ASN A 108 1.60 23.54 16.28
CA ASN A 108 0.97 24.68 16.92
C ASN A 108 0.39 24.34 18.31
N LEU A 109 0.30 23.05 18.66
CA LEU A 109 -0.04 22.59 20.01
C LEU A 109 1.18 22.42 20.91
N LYS A 110 2.39 22.35 20.34
CA LYS A 110 3.66 22.34 21.07
C LYS A 110 4.12 23.78 21.34
N ASP A 111 3.70 24.34 22.46
CA ASP A 111 4.18 25.66 22.91
C ASP A 111 5.45 25.54 23.75
N ASP A 112 5.63 24.43 24.48
CA ASP A 112 6.74 24.21 25.40
C ASP A 112 7.32 22.77 25.33
N ASN A 113 8.36 22.53 26.13
CA ASN A 113 9.03 21.23 26.20
C ASN A 113 8.16 20.14 26.87
N ASP A 114 7.19 20.49 27.71
CA ASP A 114 6.33 19.49 28.35
C ASP A 114 5.26 18.98 27.38
N ASP A 115 4.78 19.85 26.48
CA ASP A 115 3.93 19.45 25.36
C ASP A 115 4.66 18.48 24.43
N LEU A 116 5.93 18.76 24.11
CA LEU A 116 6.75 17.86 23.31
C LEU A 116 6.89 16.49 23.97
N LYS A 117 7.22 16.46 25.27
CA LYS A 117 7.31 15.21 26.03
C LYS A 117 6.00 14.44 26.01
N PHE A 118 4.86 15.13 26.15
CA PHE A 118 3.55 14.51 26.07
C PHE A 118 3.35 13.80 24.74
N PHE A 119 3.55 14.49 23.61
CA PHE A 119 3.37 13.88 22.28
C PHE A 119 4.32 12.71 22.05
N LEU A 120 5.61 12.83 22.41
CA LEU A 120 6.59 11.76 22.21
C LEU A 120 6.27 10.52 23.05
N LYS A 121 5.89 10.71 24.32
CA LYS A 121 5.47 9.60 25.18
C LYS A 121 4.18 8.96 24.66
N SER A 122 3.18 9.73 24.25
CA SER A 122 1.95 9.21 23.67
C SER A 122 2.21 8.36 22.42
N ILE A 123 3.04 8.84 21.50
CA ILE A 123 3.47 8.10 20.31
C ILE A 123 4.16 6.80 20.71
N LEU A 124 5.09 6.86 21.66
CA LEU A 124 5.81 5.67 22.15
C LEU A 124 4.86 4.62 22.75
N PHE A 125 3.92 5.03 23.61
CA PHE A 125 2.98 4.10 24.25
C PHE A 125 1.99 3.49 23.24
N ILE A 126 1.42 4.29 22.34
CA ILE A 126 0.53 3.80 21.27
C ILE A 126 1.29 2.79 20.39
N GLY A 127 2.49 3.15 19.95
CA GLY A 127 3.31 2.30 19.10
C GLY A 127 3.77 1.02 19.77
N THR A 128 4.13 1.07 21.07
CA THR A 128 4.50 -0.12 21.85
C THR A 128 3.30 -1.04 22.04
N ALA A 129 2.11 -0.51 22.34
CA ALA A 129 0.90 -1.31 22.43
C ALA A 129 0.55 -1.97 21.09
N PHE A 130 0.71 -1.24 19.98
CA PHE A 130 0.51 -1.78 18.64
C PHE A 130 1.49 -2.91 18.30
N ALA A 131 2.76 -2.72 18.61
CA ALA A 131 3.80 -3.74 18.44
C ALA A 131 3.54 -4.98 19.30
N PHE A 132 3.08 -4.78 20.54
CA PHE A 132 2.71 -5.86 21.46
C PHE A 132 1.53 -6.68 20.95
N VAL A 133 0.43 -6.03 20.51
CA VAL A 133 -0.71 -6.75 19.93
C VAL A 133 -0.31 -7.49 18.67
N SER A 134 0.47 -6.86 17.79
CA SER A 134 1.00 -7.50 16.58
C SER A 134 1.84 -8.74 16.90
N TYR A 135 2.71 -8.64 17.91
CA TYR A 135 3.52 -9.76 18.38
C TYR A 135 2.68 -10.88 19.00
N ILE A 136 1.59 -10.60 19.71
CA ILE A 136 0.69 -11.64 20.24
C ILE A 136 0.09 -12.47 19.10
N PHE A 137 -0.36 -11.85 18.01
CA PHE A 137 -0.88 -12.58 16.86
C PHE A 137 0.20 -13.49 16.24
N TYR A 138 1.42 -12.96 16.07
CA TYR A 138 2.58 -13.73 15.64
C TYR A 138 2.86 -14.94 16.55
N TYR A 139 3.04 -14.68 17.84
CA TYR A 139 3.35 -15.70 18.82
C TYR A 139 2.26 -16.79 18.89
N SER A 140 1.00 -16.41 18.70
CA SER A 140 -0.13 -17.35 18.66
C SER A 140 -0.08 -18.28 17.45
N VAL A 141 0.37 -17.80 16.28
CA VAL A 141 0.53 -18.61 15.07
C VAL A 141 1.70 -19.56 15.21
N GLU A 142 2.86 -19.04 15.59
CA GLU A 142 4.11 -19.80 15.59
C GLU A 142 4.19 -20.85 16.70
N PHE A 143 3.69 -20.52 17.88
CA PHE A 143 3.81 -21.38 19.06
C PHE A 143 2.49 -22.03 19.48
N GLY A 144 1.41 -21.80 18.72
CA GLY A 144 0.11 -22.46 18.92
C GLY A 144 -0.58 -22.14 20.26
N VAL A 145 -0.20 -21.04 20.92
CA VAL A 145 -0.63 -20.76 22.31
C VAL A 145 -2.09 -20.33 22.41
N ILE A 146 -2.61 -19.61 21.40
CA ILE A 146 -3.99 -19.09 21.40
C ILE A 146 -4.68 -19.44 20.06
N PRO A 147 -5.37 -20.59 19.96
CA PRO A 147 -5.89 -21.12 18.68
C PRO A 147 -6.80 -20.16 17.91
N PHE A 148 -7.70 -19.46 18.60
CA PHE A 148 -8.59 -18.48 17.94
C PHE A 148 -7.81 -17.32 17.31
N LEU A 149 -6.80 -16.79 18.00
CA LEU A 149 -5.95 -15.74 17.46
C LEU A 149 -5.07 -16.24 16.31
N SER A 150 -4.61 -17.50 16.38
CA SER A 150 -3.87 -18.15 15.29
C SER A 150 -4.70 -18.23 14.00
N ILE A 151 -5.92 -18.77 14.09
CA ILE A 151 -6.86 -18.85 12.96
C ILE A 151 -7.14 -17.46 12.40
N TYR A 152 -7.36 -16.48 13.28
CA TYR A 152 -7.61 -15.10 12.88
C TYR A 152 -6.39 -14.47 12.18
N ALA A 153 -5.18 -14.64 12.74
CA ALA A 153 -3.94 -14.13 12.17
C ALA A 153 -3.64 -14.72 10.79
N GLN A 154 -3.84 -16.03 10.61
CA GLN A 154 -3.66 -16.69 9.31
C GLN A 154 -4.70 -16.22 8.29
N LYS A 155 -5.98 -16.18 8.69
CA LYS A 155 -7.09 -15.71 7.84
C LYS A 155 -6.87 -14.30 7.31
N TYR A 156 -6.28 -13.43 8.13
CA TYR A 156 -6.02 -12.03 7.79
C TYR A 156 -4.55 -11.73 7.54
N SER A 157 -3.70 -12.73 7.30
CA SER A 157 -2.30 -12.54 6.90
C SER A 157 -1.50 -11.59 7.80
N PHE A 158 -1.76 -11.57 9.12
CA PHE A 158 -0.93 -10.83 10.09
C PHE A 158 0.44 -11.49 10.32
N VAL A 159 0.54 -12.75 9.87
CA VAL A 159 1.74 -13.58 9.82
C VAL A 159 1.75 -14.25 8.45
N VAL A 160 2.86 -14.17 7.72
CA VAL A 160 3.06 -14.92 6.47
C VAL A 160 4.50 -15.40 6.46
N ASN A 161 4.70 -16.66 6.07
CA ASN A 161 6.01 -17.33 6.09
C ASN A 161 6.70 -17.15 7.45
N ASP A 162 5.99 -17.39 8.54
CA ASP A 162 6.51 -17.33 9.90
C ASP A 162 7.20 -16.00 10.29
N LEU A 163 6.88 -14.90 9.61
CA LEU A 163 7.39 -13.55 9.88
C LEU A 163 6.31 -12.65 10.50
N LEU A 164 6.74 -11.71 11.33
CA LEU A 164 5.85 -10.71 11.93
C LEU A 164 5.54 -9.60 10.91
N ILE A 165 4.36 -9.69 10.30
CA ILE A 165 3.88 -8.73 9.30
C ILE A 165 3.02 -7.62 9.93
N SER A 166 2.64 -7.81 11.20
CA SER A 166 1.83 -6.93 12.04
C SER A 166 0.37 -6.79 11.60
N LEU A 167 -0.40 -6.08 12.41
CA LEU A 167 -1.79 -5.70 12.11
C LEU A 167 -1.94 -4.89 10.81
N TRP A 168 -0.86 -4.27 10.36
CA TRP A 168 -0.72 -3.55 9.11
C TRP A 168 -0.50 -4.44 7.88
N GLN A 169 -0.44 -5.77 8.03
CA GLN A 169 -0.26 -6.71 6.91
C GLN A 169 0.92 -6.34 5.99
N TYR A 170 1.91 -5.59 6.50
CA TYR A 170 3.10 -5.20 5.78
C TYR A 170 4.29 -4.98 6.73
N GLN A 171 5.30 -5.84 6.61
CA GLN A 171 6.43 -5.89 7.55
C GLN A 171 7.37 -4.68 7.45
N ASN A 172 7.51 -4.06 6.27
CA ASN A 172 8.49 -2.99 6.08
C ASN A 172 8.02 -1.67 6.70
N SER A 173 6.75 -1.26 6.53
CA SER A 173 6.19 -0.08 7.21
C SER A 173 6.30 -0.23 8.72
N PHE A 174 5.98 -1.43 9.20
CA PHE A 174 6.02 -1.74 10.61
C PHE A 174 7.45 -1.65 11.15
N ALA A 175 8.44 -2.19 10.43
CA ALA A 175 9.84 -2.08 10.80
C ALA A 175 10.32 -0.60 10.85
N ALA A 176 9.97 0.22 9.86
CA ALA A 176 10.29 1.65 9.85
C ALA A 176 9.69 2.38 11.06
N PHE A 177 8.43 2.06 11.38
CA PHE A 177 7.74 2.60 12.55
C PHE A 177 8.40 2.14 13.86
N LEU A 178 8.82 0.88 13.98
CA LEU A 178 9.57 0.39 15.14
C LEU A 178 10.88 1.14 15.33
N VAL A 179 11.65 1.40 14.27
CA VAL A 179 12.88 2.21 14.33
C VAL A 179 12.60 3.59 14.93
N PHE A 180 11.55 4.27 14.46
CA PHE A 180 11.14 5.56 15.02
C PHE A 180 10.87 5.48 16.54
N LEU A 181 10.15 4.46 16.99
CA LEU A 181 9.78 4.26 18.40
C LEU A 181 10.97 3.87 19.28
N ILE A 182 11.85 2.99 18.79
CA ILE A 182 13.06 2.53 19.50
C ILE A 182 13.89 3.73 19.95
N PHE A 183 14.15 4.70 19.07
CA PHE A 183 14.98 5.84 19.43
C PHE A 183 14.27 6.84 20.35
N ILE A 184 12.94 6.96 20.27
CA ILE A 184 12.18 7.70 21.30
C ILE A 184 12.27 6.99 22.66
N ALA A 185 12.27 5.65 22.69
CA ALA A 185 12.45 4.86 23.91
C ALA A 185 13.86 5.02 24.50
N PHE A 186 14.92 4.92 23.68
CA PHE A 186 16.30 5.21 24.13
C PHE A 186 16.45 6.65 24.61
N GLY A 187 15.91 7.63 23.87
CA GLY A 187 15.89 9.01 24.30
C GLY A 187 15.21 9.19 25.66
N SER A 188 14.09 8.51 25.89
CA SER A 188 13.38 8.50 27.17
C SER A 188 14.18 7.82 28.29
N PHE A 189 14.88 6.73 28.00
CA PHE A 189 15.75 6.04 28.96
C PHE A 189 16.88 6.92 29.49
N PHE A 190 17.54 7.69 28.63
CA PHE A 190 18.61 8.61 29.04
C PHE A 190 18.09 9.94 29.58
N TYR A 191 16.87 10.33 29.20
CA TYR A 191 16.22 11.54 29.72
C TYR A 191 15.73 11.37 31.18
N GLU A 192 15.21 10.20 31.53
CA GLU A 192 14.60 9.96 32.84
C GLU A 192 15.64 9.77 33.95
N LYS A 193 15.40 10.41 35.10
CA LYS A 193 16.25 10.27 36.29
C LYS A 193 15.83 9.13 37.20
N ASN A 194 14.55 8.76 37.20
CA ASN A 194 14.01 7.70 38.06
C ASN A 194 14.39 6.32 37.52
N ILE A 195 15.05 5.50 38.33
CA ILE A 195 15.56 4.19 37.91
C ILE A 195 14.48 3.23 37.39
N TYR A 196 13.29 3.20 38.00
CA TYR A 196 12.19 2.34 37.55
C TYR A 196 11.69 2.76 36.17
N LYS A 197 11.58 4.07 35.92
CA LYS A 197 11.24 4.59 34.59
C LYS A 197 12.32 4.28 33.55
N ARG A 198 13.60 4.36 33.95
CA ARG A 198 14.72 3.97 33.07
C ARG A 198 14.62 2.49 32.70
N ILE A 199 14.51 1.60 33.68
CA ILE A 199 14.35 0.15 33.43
C ILE A 199 13.15 -0.10 32.51
N PHE A 200 12.03 0.59 32.73
CA PHE A 200 10.85 0.48 31.89
C PHE A 200 11.10 0.87 30.42
N TYR A 201 11.70 2.04 30.15
CA TYR A 201 12.00 2.45 28.77
C TYR A 201 13.10 1.60 28.12
N PHE A 202 14.04 1.08 28.90
CA PHE A 202 15.03 0.12 28.42
C PHE A 202 14.37 -1.20 28.00
N ALA A 203 13.45 -1.73 28.81
CA ALA A 203 12.68 -2.93 28.49
C ALA A 203 11.81 -2.74 27.24
N ILE A 204 11.17 -1.56 27.09
CA ILE A 204 10.46 -1.21 25.84
C ILE A 204 11.42 -1.24 24.65
N SER A 205 12.61 -0.66 24.77
CA SER A 205 13.59 -0.61 23.68
C SER A 205 14.00 -2.03 23.26
N VAL A 206 14.30 -2.92 24.22
CA VAL A 206 14.62 -4.33 23.97
C VAL A 206 13.46 -5.04 23.27
N PHE A 207 12.23 -4.87 23.74
CA PHE A 207 11.04 -5.47 23.13
C PHE A 207 10.84 -4.99 21.68
N LEU A 208 10.98 -3.69 21.42
CA LEU A 208 10.83 -3.14 20.07
C LEU A 208 11.95 -3.60 19.13
N ILE A 209 13.19 -3.77 19.63
CA ILE A 209 14.30 -4.34 18.86
C ILE A 209 14.02 -5.82 18.54
N LEU A 210 13.51 -6.59 19.50
CA LEU A 210 13.07 -7.97 19.27
C LEU A 210 12.00 -8.02 18.18
N ALA A 211 10.94 -7.20 18.29
CA ALA A 211 9.89 -7.12 17.28
C ALA A 211 10.48 -6.75 15.90
N LEU A 212 11.43 -5.81 15.84
CA LEU A 212 12.12 -5.40 14.62
C LEU A 212 12.84 -6.60 13.99
N ILE A 213 13.60 -7.37 14.78
CA ILE A 213 14.30 -8.58 14.31
C ILE A 213 13.30 -9.55 13.66
N ILE A 214 12.15 -9.81 14.31
CA ILE A 214 11.15 -10.77 13.84
C ILE A 214 10.47 -10.31 12.53
N THR A 215 10.43 -9.01 12.24
CA THR A 215 9.87 -8.52 10.96
C THR A 215 10.63 -9.00 9.73
N GLY A 216 11.89 -9.44 9.87
CA GLY A 216 12.72 -9.79 8.72
C GLY A 216 13.08 -8.63 7.79
N SER A 217 12.69 -7.38 8.07
CA SER A 217 12.86 -6.23 7.16
C SER A 217 14.31 -5.73 7.10
N ARG A 218 14.96 -5.90 5.94
CA ARG A 218 16.32 -5.39 5.68
C ARG A 218 16.39 -3.87 5.72
N GLY A 219 15.39 -3.20 5.12
CA GLY A 219 15.26 -1.75 5.17
C GLY A 219 15.19 -1.26 6.62
N GLY A 220 14.43 -1.98 7.46
CA GLY A 220 14.32 -1.73 8.90
C GLY A 220 15.66 -1.83 9.63
N TYR A 221 16.44 -2.88 9.38
CA TYR A 221 17.75 -3.06 10.02
C TYR A 221 18.76 -1.99 9.61
N ILE A 222 18.81 -1.63 8.33
CA ILE A 222 19.69 -0.57 7.83
C ILE A 222 19.28 0.77 8.43
N ALA A 223 17.97 1.07 8.44
CA ALA A 223 17.44 2.28 9.06
C ALA A 223 17.75 2.35 10.57
N TYR A 224 17.63 1.23 11.28
CA TYR A 224 18.03 1.11 12.69
C TYR A 224 19.52 1.42 12.87
N ALA A 225 20.40 0.82 12.05
CA ALA A 225 21.84 1.05 12.13
C ALA A 225 22.21 2.52 11.85
N ILE A 226 21.60 3.15 10.84
CA ILE A 226 21.78 4.58 10.54
C ILE A 226 21.36 5.43 11.75
N ALA A 227 20.17 5.19 12.27
CA ALA A 227 19.65 5.94 13.41
C ALA A 227 20.48 5.69 14.68
N LEU A 228 21.00 4.48 14.88
CA LEU A 228 21.88 4.11 15.98
C LEU A 228 23.16 4.93 15.93
N VAL A 229 23.87 4.89 14.80
CA VAL A 229 25.10 5.67 14.60
C VAL A 229 24.88 7.16 14.86
N ILE A 230 23.76 7.71 14.37
CA ILE A 230 23.41 9.12 14.60
C ILE A 230 23.14 9.40 16.07
N PHE A 231 22.36 8.55 16.74
CA PHE A 231 22.06 8.70 18.17
C PHE A 231 23.35 8.66 19.00
N THR A 232 24.20 7.66 18.79
CA THR A 232 25.44 7.50 19.54
C THR A 232 26.39 8.67 19.28
N ILE A 233 26.65 9.05 18.02
CA ILE A 233 27.58 10.15 17.69
C ILE A 233 27.10 11.49 18.28
N LEU A 234 25.81 11.80 18.16
CA LEU A 234 25.26 13.07 18.65
C LEU A 234 25.02 13.11 20.16
N SER A 235 25.20 11.99 20.87
CA SER A 235 25.30 11.96 22.33
C SER A 235 26.61 12.60 22.86
N LYS A 236 27.59 12.86 21.99
CA LYS A 236 28.84 13.59 22.27
C LYS A 236 29.61 13.02 23.47
N ARG A 237 29.76 13.80 24.55
CA ARG A 237 30.54 13.44 25.74
C ARG A 237 29.99 12.22 26.47
N GLU A 238 28.73 11.89 26.22
CA GLU A 238 28.05 10.73 26.81
C GLU A 238 28.19 9.47 25.94
N PHE A 239 28.91 9.52 24.81
CA PHE A 239 29.10 8.41 23.86
C PHE A 239 29.47 7.08 24.55
N LEU A 240 30.51 7.12 25.42
CA LEU A 240 30.98 5.92 26.13
C LEU A 240 29.99 5.40 27.18
N LYS A 241 29.01 6.22 27.58
CA LYS A 241 27.91 5.78 28.45
C LYS A 241 26.72 5.28 27.65
N VAL A 242 26.49 5.80 26.44
CA VAL A 242 25.34 5.44 25.61
C VAL A 242 25.56 4.11 24.90
N LEU A 243 26.71 3.96 24.23
CA LEU A 243 27.01 2.82 23.37
C LEU A 243 26.86 1.46 24.09
N PRO A 244 27.33 1.27 25.33
CA PRO A 244 27.18 -0.03 26.01
C PRO A 244 25.73 -0.44 26.26
N PHE A 245 24.83 0.50 26.56
CA PHE A 245 23.41 0.19 26.77
C PHE A 245 22.71 -0.15 25.45
N GLU A 246 23.06 0.53 24.36
CA GLU A 246 22.52 0.19 23.04
C GLU A 246 22.97 -1.20 22.61
N LEU A 247 24.27 -1.51 22.75
CA LEU A 247 24.81 -2.84 22.49
C LEU A 247 24.18 -3.90 23.41
N LEU A 248 24.00 -3.59 24.69
CA LEU A 248 23.33 -4.47 25.63
C LEU A 248 21.88 -4.76 25.21
N ALA A 249 21.13 -3.76 24.76
CA ALA A 249 19.77 -3.96 24.30
C ALA A 249 19.71 -4.88 23.06
N ILE A 250 20.63 -4.69 22.11
CA ILE A 250 20.78 -5.56 20.92
C ILE A 250 21.14 -6.99 21.34
N VAL A 251 22.14 -7.14 22.22
CA VAL A 251 22.58 -8.45 22.71
C VAL A 251 21.45 -9.17 23.44
N ILE A 252 20.72 -8.49 24.33
CA ILE A 252 19.56 -9.08 25.01
C ILE A 252 18.51 -9.50 23.98
N ALA A 253 18.14 -8.62 23.04
CA ALA A 253 17.15 -8.94 22.01
C ALA A 253 17.57 -10.16 21.16
N LEU A 254 18.86 -10.25 20.79
CA LEU A 254 19.40 -11.40 20.06
C LEU A 254 19.41 -12.67 20.92
N LEU A 255 19.81 -12.59 22.19
CA LEU A 255 19.85 -13.76 23.09
C LEU A 255 18.46 -14.33 23.38
N ILE A 256 17.44 -13.47 23.49
CA ILE A 256 16.06 -13.92 23.73
C ILE A 256 15.33 -14.30 22.43
N SER A 257 15.78 -13.81 21.27
CA SER A 257 15.09 -14.07 20.00
C SER A 257 14.85 -15.57 19.69
N PRO A 258 15.71 -16.54 20.04
CA PRO A 258 15.43 -17.98 19.82
C PRO A 258 14.23 -18.50 20.61
N LEU A 259 13.84 -17.82 21.70
CA LEU A 259 12.69 -18.18 22.52
C LEU A 259 11.39 -17.58 21.99
N TYR A 260 11.48 -16.58 21.10
CA TYR A 260 10.39 -15.68 20.74
C TYR A 260 10.21 -15.47 19.24
N ALA A 261 11.09 -16.07 18.41
CA ALA A 261 11.03 -16.05 16.95
C ALA A 261 11.10 -17.49 16.41
N SER A 262 10.44 -17.73 15.28
CA SER A 262 10.43 -19.02 14.60
C SER A 262 11.82 -19.38 14.06
N ARG A 263 12.11 -20.69 13.90
CA ARG A 263 13.35 -21.15 13.25
C ARG A 263 13.51 -20.59 11.84
N PHE A 264 12.40 -20.51 11.10
CA PHE A 264 12.38 -19.91 9.78
C PHE A 264 12.80 -18.44 9.79
N THR A 265 12.37 -17.65 10.79
CA THR A 265 12.82 -16.25 10.95
C THR A 265 14.34 -16.16 11.05
N PHE A 266 14.96 -17.06 11.81
CA PHE A 266 16.42 -17.14 11.91
C PHE A 266 17.09 -17.52 10.60
N ASP A 267 16.57 -18.54 9.91
CA ASP A 267 17.08 -18.95 8.61
C ASP A 267 16.98 -17.80 7.60
N VAL A 268 15.89 -17.06 7.60
CA VAL A 268 15.71 -15.86 6.76
C VAL A 268 16.72 -14.78 7.10
N ILE A 269 17.12 -14.61 8.36
CA ILE A 269 18.12 -13.62 8.78
C ILE A 269 19.54 -14.08 8.38
N LEU A 270 19.87 -15.35 8.62
CA LEU A 270 21.21 -15.91 8.39
C LEU A 270 21.50 -16.16 6.90
N ASN A 271 20.50 -16.59 6.14
CA ASN A 271 20.65 -16.92 4.71
C ASN A 271 20.50 -15.70 3.78
N LYS A 272 20.49 -14.46 4.26
CA LYS A 272 20.33 -13.27 3.39
C LYS A 272 21.47 -13.06 2.40
N ASN A 273 22.66 -13.58 2.71
CA ASN A 273 23.83 -13.49 1.83
C ASN A 273 23.60 -14.21 0.49
N THR A 274 22.79 -15.27 0.47
CA THR A 274 22.49 -16.01 -0.77
C THR A 274 21.65 -15.18 -1.74
N GLN A 275 20.74 -14.34 -1.26
CA GLN A 275 19.94 -13.47 -2.13
C GLN A 275 20.74 -12.31 -2.72
N LEU A 276 21.73 -11.77 -1.99
CA LEU A 276 22.63 -10.76 -2.54
C LEU A 276 23.56 -11.39 -3.57
N ALA A 277 24.10 -12.59 -3.29
CA ALA A 277 24.89 -13.35 -4.25
C ALA A 277 24.08 -13.64 -5.52
N GLN A 278 22.85 -14.14 -5.38
CA GLN A 278 21.92 -14.36 -6.50
C GLN A 278 21.66 -13.08 -7.31
N PHE A 279 21.46 -11.93 -6.66
CA PHE A 279 21.29 -10.66 -7.37
C PHE A 279 22.56 -10.26 -8.14
N VAL A 280 23.74 -10.37 -7.53
CA VAL A 280 25.04 -10.09 -8.19
C VAL A 280 25.28 -11.07 -9.35
N GLU A 281 24.83 -12.31 -9.22
CA GLU A 281 24.86 -13.35 -10.26
C GLU A 281 23.79 -13.16 -11.35
N GLY A 282 22.95 -12.11 -11.26
CA GLY A 282 21.99 -11.73 -12.30
C GLY A 282 20.57 -12.29 -12.12
N VAL A 283 20.22 -12.81 -10.94
CA VAL A 283 18.86 -13.25 -10.61
C VAL A 283 18.03 -12.06 -10.12
N TYR A 284 17.20 -11.50 -11.00
CA TYR A 284 16.38 -10.32 -10.73
C TYR A 284 14.99 -10.63 -10.13
N ASP A 285 14.59 -11.90 -10.04
CA ASP A 285 13.32 -12.34 -9.44
C ASP A 285 13.28 -12.18 -7.90
N SER A 286 14.34 -11.63 -7.31
CA SER A 286 14.38 -11.28 -5.90
C SER A 286 13.71 -9.92 -5.64
N SER A 287 13.25 -9.71 -4.40
CA SER A 287 12.73 -8.40 -3.96
C SER A 287 13.71 -7.24 -4.18
N LEU A 288 15.02 -7.51 -4.17
CA LEU A 288 16.05 -6.52 -4.44
C LEU A 288 16.13 -6.19 -5.94
N GLY A 289 16.10 -7.21 -6.81
CA GLY A 289 16.10 -7.03 -8.26
C GLY A 289 14.92 -6.18 -8.74
N MET A 290 13.73 -6.45 -8.23
CA MET A 290 12.53 -5.66 -8.52
C MET A 290 12.67 -4.19 -8.10
N ARG A 291 13.24 -3.90 -6.93
CA ARG A 291 13.46 -2.51 -6.47
C ARG A 291 14.43 -1.75 -7.37
N VAL A 292 15.53 -2.40 -7.77
CA VAL A 292 16.50 -1.80 -8.71
C VAL A 292 15.83 -1.55 -10.06
N TYR A 293 15.01 -2.48 -10.54
CA TYR A 293 14.25 -2.31 -11.76
C TYR A 293 13.28 -1.13 -11.68
N MET A 294 12.47 -1.03 -10.61
CA MET A 294 11.54 0.09 -10.40
C MET A 294 12.25 1.43 -10.28
N ALA A 295 13.39 1.48 -9.59
CA ALA A 295 14.20 2.68 -9.49
C ALA A 295 14.73 3.12 -10.86
N ARG A 296 15.30 2.20 -11.62
CA ARG A 296 15.79 2.44 -12.98
C ARG A 296 14.66 2.91 -13.88
N PHE A 297 13.53 2.20 -13.89
CA PHE A 297 12.35 2.56 -14.66
C PHE A 297 11.86 3.96 -14.33
N THR A 298 11.72 4.29 -13.04
CA THR A 298 11.28 5.61 -12.59
C THR A 298 12.19 6.71 -13.12
N ILE A 299 13.51 6.52 -13.01
CA ILE A 299 14.51 7.48 -13.49
C ILE A 299 14.46 7.61 -15.01
N GLU A 300 14.41 6.51 -15.75
CA GLU A 300 14.34 6.50 -17.22
C GLU A 300 13.06 7.16 -17.75
N TYR A 301 11.91 6.84 -17.15
CA TYR A 301 10.64 7.46 -17.49
C TYR A 301 10.68 8.97 -17.21
N PHE A 302 11.18 9.35 -16.04
CA PHE A 302 11.32 10.75 -15.65
C PHE A 302 12.22 11.54 -16.59
N ILE A 303 13.38 11.00 -17.00
CA ILE A 303 14.28 11.64 -17.96
C ILE A 303 13.59 11.91 -19.30
N LYS A 304 12.69 11.03 -19.73
CA LYS A 304 11.88 11.21 -20.95
C LYS A 304 10.73 12.20 -20.77
N HIS A 305 10.25 12.39 -19.53
CA HIS A 305 9.06 13.18 -19.20
C HIS A 305 9.27 14.17 -18.03
N PRO A 306 10.30 15.04 -18.05
CA PRO A 306 10.73 15.79 -16.86
C PRO A 306 9.73 16.86 -16.38
N PHE A 307 8.87 17.35 -17.28
CA PHE A 307 7.88 18.40 -17.01
C PHE A 307 6.43 17.92 -17.05
N THR A 308 6.21 16.63 -17.33
CA THR A 308 4.89 16.01 -17.42
C THR A 308 4.84 14.82 -16.47
N PRO A 309 4.77 15.07 -15.14
CA PRO A 309 4.65 13.99 -14.17
C PRO A 309 3.35 13.22 -14.39
N VAL A 310 3.25 12.02 -13.85
CA VAL A 310 2.09 11.13 -14.08
C VAL A 310 0.88 11.46 -13.19
N GLY A 311 1.06 12.41 -12.26
CA GLY A 311 0.12 12.72 -11.19
C GLY A 311 0.19 11.72 -10.03
N LEU A 312 -0.27 12.13 -8.85
CA LEU A 312 -0.27 11.29 -7.65
C LEU A 312 -1.01 9.96 -7.86
N GLY A 313 -0.38 8.85 -7.50
CA GLY A 313 -0.89 7.50 -7.72
C GLY A 313 -0.85 7.00 -9.16
N GLY A 314 -0.34 7.77 -10.13
CA GLY A 314 -0.26 7.36 -11.54
C GLY A 314 0.87 6.38 -11.84
N PHE A 315 1.76 6.10 -10.89
CA PHE A 315 2.91 5.21 -11.11
C PHE A 315 2.48 3.81 -11.58
N LYS A 316 1.46 3.22 -10.93
CA LYS A 316 0.98 1.87 -11.25
C LYS A 316 0.70 1.71 -12.74
N ASP A 317 -0.03 2.65 -13.31
CA ASP A 317 -0.60 2.54 -14.65
C ASP A 317 0.51 2.61 -15.70
N VAL A 318 1.45 3.54 -15.50
CA VAL A 318 2.62 3.67 -16.37
C VAL A 318 3.60 2.50 -16.16
N TYR A 319 3.79 2.05 -14.93
CA TYR A 319 4.63 0.89 -14.63
C TYR A 319 4.12 -0.36 -15.35
N CYS A 320 2.83 -0.67 -15.27
CA CYS A 320 2.24 -1.82 -15.95
C CYS A 320 2.44 -1.78 -17.48
N MET A 321 2.29 -0.61 -18.10
CA MET A 321 2.39 -0.43 -19.55
C MET A 321 3.81 -0.61 -20.09
N TYR A 322 4.82 -0.17 -19.35
CA TYR A 322 6.22 -0.15 -19.80
C TYR A 322 7.11 -1.23 -19.15
N ARG A 323 6.55 -2.09 -18.30
CA ARG A 323 7.29 -3.16 -17.63
C ARG A 323 7.89 -4.16 -18.61
N THR A 324 9.06 -4.71 -18.28
CA THR A 324 9.78 -5.73 -19.07
C THR A 324 10.04 -7.04 -18.32
N VAL A 325 9.71 -7.11 -17.02
CA VAL A 325 9.86 -8.29 -16.15
C VAL A 325 8.48 -8.81 -15.74
N ILE A 326 8.32 -10.07 -15.36
CA ILE A 326 7.05 -10.62 -14.84
C ILE A 326 6.96 -10.34 -13.33
N ASP A 327 5.88 -9.71 -12.89
CA ASP A 327 5.58 -9.42 -11.48
C ASP A 327 4.06 -9.19 -11.30
N GLY A 328 3.60 -9.04 -10.05
CA GLY A 328 2.27 -8.55 -9.72
C GLY A 328 2.09 -7.05 -10.02
N ILE A 329 0.87 -6.56 -9.77
CA ILE A 329 0.59 -5.12 -9.82
C ILE A 329 1.31 -4.44 -8.65
N ARG A 330 2.15 -3.45 -8.96
CA ARG A 330 2.80 -2.59 -7.96
C ARG A 330 2.17 -1.20 -8.01
N PHE A 331 1.93 -0.62 -6.83
CA PHE A 331 1.26 0.67 -6.71
C PHE A 331 2.23 1.85 -6.52
N ASP A 332 3.50 1.57 -6.27
CA ASP A 332 4.54 2.56 -6.01
C ASP A 332 5.93 1.98 -6.37
N PRO A 333 6.96 2.84 -6.57
CA PRO A 333 8.31 2.42 -6.93
C PRO A 333 9.15 1.91 -5.75
N HIS A 334 8.56 1.63 -4.59
CA HIS A 334 9.26 1.28 -3.35
C HIS A 334 10.28 2.33 -2.90
N SER A 335 9.98 3.61 -3.07
CA SER A 335 10.77 4.73 -2.54
C SER A 335 9.99 6.03 -2.61
N LEU A 336 9.97 6.80 -1.52
CA LEU A 336 9.15 8.02 -1.42
C LEU A 336 9.71 9.08 -2.34
N LEU A 337 11.03 9.12 -2.45
CA LEU A 337 11.73 10.06 -3.33
C LEU A 337 11.45 9.75 -4.80
N LEU A 338 11.55 8.47 -5.20
CA LEU A 338 11.25 8.06 -6.57
C LEU A 338 9.78 8.24 -6.92
N ARG A 339 8.89 7.99 -5.95
CA ARG A 339 7.47 8.23 -6.13
C ARG A 339 7.18 9.72 -6.33
N LEU A 340 7.69 10.59 -5.47
CA LEU A 340 7.52 12.03 -5.63
C LEU A 340 8.14 12.51 -6.95
N LEU A 341 9.28 11.96 -7.36
CA LEU A 341 9.92 12.29 -8.63
C LEU A 341 8.99 12.03 -9.83
N ILE A 342 8.41 10.84 -9.95
CA ILE A 342 7.58 10.49 -11.11
C ILE A 342 6.16 11.07 -11.02
N GLU A 343 5.58 11.17 -9.82
CA GLU A 343 4.19 11.58 -9.62
C GLU A 343 4.01 13.11 -9.50
N THR A 344 5.04 13.83 -9.05
CA THR A 344 4.98 15.30 -8.84
C THR A 344 6.04 16.07 -9.63
N GLY A 345 7.00 15.37 -10.25
CA GLY A 345 8.10 15.97 -10.99
C GLY A 345 9.17 16.58 -10.08
N PHE A 346 10.09 17.35 -10.68
CA PHE A 346 11.13 18.07 -9.93
C PHE A 346 10.55 19.00 -8.86
N GLY A 347 9.45 19.69 -9.17
CA GLY A 347 8.84 20.66 -8.27
C GLY A 347 8.47 20.05 -6.91
N GLY A 348 7.74 18.93 -6.91
CA GLY A 348 7.33 18.30 -5.67
C GLY A 348 8.45 17.56 -4.94
N LEU A 349 9.38 16.91 -5.65
CA LEU A 349 10.55 16.31 -5.00
C LEU A 349 11.44 17.37 -4.33
N ILE A 350 11.76 18.47 -5.03
CA ILE A 350 12.58 19.54 -4.49
C ILE A 350 11.87 20.19 -3.29
N ALA A 351 10.57 20.48 -3.40
CA ALA A 351 9.82 21.06 -2.29
C ALA A 351 9.80 20.14 -1.06
N PHE A 352 9.63 18.83 -1.25
CA PHE A 352 9.71 17.84 -0.18
C PHE A 352 11.11 17.78 0.45
N LEU A 353 12.17 17.77 -0.36
CA LEU A 353 13.55 17.75 0.13
C LEU A 353 13.90 19.04 0.87
N LEU A 354 13.48 20.21 0.38
CA LEU A 354 13.66 21.49 1.08
C LEU A 354 13.01 21.47 2.46
N PHE A 355 11.77 20.98 2.54
CA PHE A 355 11.07 20.82 3.82
C PHE A 355 11.78 19.82 4.76
N SER A 356 12.09 18.64 4.26
CA SER A 356 12.67 17.56 5.06
C SER A 356 14.07 17.92 5.53
N LEU A 357 14.95 18.37 4.62
CA LEU A 357 16.32 18.72 4.94
C LEU A 357 16.42 19.96 5.82
N SER A 358 15.54 20.97 5.63
CA SER A 358 15.52 22.13 6.54
C SER A 358 15.06 21.74 7.95
N SER A 359 14.13 20.81 8.08
CA SER A 359 13.68 20.26 9.37
C SER A 359 14.79 19.48 10.07
N LEU A 360 15.50 18.63 9.32
CA LEU A 360 16.65 17.89 9.83
C LEU A 360 17.81 18.82 10.20
N TYR A 361 18.07 19.86 9.40
CA TYR A 361 19.10 20.85 9.70
C TYR A 361 18.82 21.60 11.00
N ASP A 362 17.58 22.04 11.23
CA ASP A 362 17.17 22.70 12.47
C ASP A 362 17.30 21.77 13.68
N GLY A 363 16.86 20.51 13.54
CA GLY A 363 17.01 19.48 14.56
C GLY A 363 18.48 19.28 14.95
N PHE A 364 19.35 19.15 13.95
CA PHE A 364 20.80 19.02 14.15
C PHE A 364 21.40 20.25 14.83
N LYS A 365 21.08 21.46 14.37
CA LYS A 365 21.56 22.72 14.96
C LYS A 365 21.14 22.84 16.42
N SER A 366 19.90 22.47 16.74
CA SER A 366 19.39 22.44 18.12
C SER A 366 20.19 21.47 19.00
N LEU A 367 20.44 20.25 18.53
CA LEU A 367 21.24 19.25 19.25
C LEU A 367 22.71 19.65 19.39
N LYS A 368 23.27 20.42 18.45
CA LYS A 368 24.64 20.95 18.56
C LYS A 368 24.79 21.86 19.78
N SER A 369 23.78 22.65 20.10
CA SER A 369 23.79 23.62 21.21
C SER A 369 23.59 22.99 22.60
N ASN A 370 22.65 22.04 22.74
CA ASN A 370 22.39 21.31 23.98
C ASN A 370 21.83 19.93 23.64
N THR A 371 22.39 18.88 24.23
CA THR A 371 21.97 17.50 23.96
C THR A 371 20.85 17.09 24.92
N ASP A 372 19.60 17.40 24.57
CA ASP A 372 18.43 16.78 25.19
C ASP A 372 18.23 15.39 24.60
N PHE A 373 18.40 14.34 25.41
CA PHE A 373 18.31 12.95 24.97
C PHE A 373 16.95 12.57 24.38
N LEU A 374 15.86 13.16 24.88
CA LEU A 374 14.53 12.86 24.34
C LEU A 374 14.40 13.44 22.93
N TYR A 375 14.90 14.66 22.72
CA TYR A 375 14.93 15.30 21.41
C TYR A 375 15.94 14.63 20.46
N LEU A 376 17.05 14.12 20.99
CA LEU A 376 18.02 13.29 20.24
C LEU A 376 17.36 11.99 19.75
N GLY A 377 16.56 11.35 20.60
CA GLY A 377 15.75 10.18 20.23
C GLY A 377 14.77 10.46 19.10
N LEU A 378 14.02 11.56 19.21
CA LEU A 378 13.15 12.03 18.12
C LEU A 378 13.94 12.26 16.81
N PHE A 379 15.09 12.92 16.89
CA PHE A 379 15.93 13.21 15.72
C PHE A 379 16.45 11.94 15.04
N ALA A 380 17.10 11.06 15.79
CA ALA A 380 17.64 9.80 15.28
C ALA A 380 16.53 8.90 14.71
N GLY A 381 15.41 8.76 15.45
CA GLY A 381 14.26 7.99 14.98
C GLY A 381 13.65 8.57 13.70
N THR A 382 13.53 9.90 13.59
CA THR A 382 12.99 10.55 12.37
C THR A 382 13.91 10.33 11.18
N ILE A 383 15.23 10.37 11.37
CA ILE A 383 16.18 10.03 10.29
C ILE A 383 16.09 8.56 9.91
N GLY A 384 15.97 7.65 10.87
CA GLY A 384 15.76 6.23 10.58
C GLY A 384 14.50 6.00 9.74
N LEU A 385 13.37 6.60 10.14
CA LEU A 385 12.12 6.55 9.38
C LEU A 385 12.26 7.16 7.98
N PHE A 386 12.86 8.34 7.86
CA PHE A 386 13.11 9.00 6.58
C PHE A 386 14.01 8.18 5.65
N ALA A 387 15.09 7.61 6.19
CA ALA A 387 16.03 6.76 5.46
C ALA A 387 15.34 5.48 4.96
N HIS A 388 14.52 4.85 5.81
CA HIS A 388 13.71 3.69 5.41
C HIS A 388 12.76 4.07 4.27
N MET A 389 11.97 5.14 4.45
CA MET A 389 11.00 5.59 3.45
C MET A 389 11.64 5.99 2.11
N SER A 390 12.94 6.28 2.10
CA SER A 390 13.70 6.58 0.89
C SER A 390 14.06 5.34 0.07
N VAL A 391 14.08 4.15 0.67
CA VAL A 391 14.45 2.88 0.01
C VAL A 391 13.32 1.85 -0.02
N ASP A 392 12.21 2.16 0.64
CA ASP A 392 11.00 1.36 0.63
C ASP A 392 9.80 2.29 0.85
N VAL A 393 8.75 2.15 0.03
CA VAL A 393 7.46 2.82 0.25
C VAL A 393 6.37 1.80 0.36
N ASP A 394 5.38 2.19 1.14
CA ASP A 394 4.38 1.32 1.69
C ASP A 394 3.08 1.38 0.88
N SER A 395 2.40 0.25 0.77
CA SER A 395 0.96 0.17 0.52
C SER A 395 0.09 0.87 1.58
N LEU A 396 0.75 1.28 2.68
CA LEU A 396 0.23 1.87 3.91
C LEU A 396 0.61 3.33 4.13
N GLU A 397 1.00 4.00 3.04
CA GLU A 397 1.52 5.35 2.98
C GLU A 397 0.86 6.33 3.97
N ILE A 398 -0.46 6.29 4.18
CA ILE A 398 -1.12 7.24 5.08
C ILE A 398 -0.56 7.21 6.50
N VAL A 399 -0.38 6.05 7.13
CA VAL A 399 0.01 6.03 8.55
C VAL A 399 1.48 6.44 8.71
N THR A 400 2.35 5.94 7.84
CA THR A 400 3.78 6.26 7.87
C THR A 400 4.06 7.71 7.50
N LEU A 401 3.28 8.32 6.59
CA LEU A 401 3.32 9.76 6.33
C LEU A 401 2.96 10.59 7.58
N PHE A 402 1.91 10.23 8.33
CA PHE A 402 1.54 10.97 9.54
C PHE A 402 2.68 11.00 10.56
N TYR A 403 3.36 9.87 10.77
CA TYR A 403 4.50 9.78 11.67
C TYR A 403 5.74 10.52 11.14
N LEU A 404 6.06 10.39 9.85
CA LEU A 404 7.20 11.08 9.24
C LEU A 404 7.04 12.60 9.32
N PHE A 405 5.90 13.13 8.87
CA PHE A 405 5.63 14.57 8.88
C PHE A 405 5.58 15.12 10.30
N THR A 406 4.99 14.38 11.24
CA THR A 406 5.02 14.73 12.66
C THR A 406 6.45 14.80 13.20
N GLY A 407 7.29 13.80 12.89
CA GLY A 407 8.69 13.78 13.27
C GLY A 407 9.46 14.99 12.76
N LEU A 408 9.39 15.25 11.45
CA LEU A 408 10.07 16.38 10.79
C LEU A 408 9.61 17.72 11.37
N VAL A 409 8.30 17.95 11.50
CA VAL A 409 7.79 19.21 12.03
C VAL A 409 8.13 19.42 13.51
N LEU A 410 8.17 18.35 14.33
CA LEU A 410 8.59 18.46 15.73
C LEU A 410 10.07 18.81 15.89
N LEU A 411 10.90 18.60 14.87
CA LEU A 411 12.30 19.04 14.83
C LEU A 411 12.47 20.53 14.51
N LYS A 412 11.49 21.19 13.89
CA LYS A 412 11.57 22.62 13.61
C LYS A 412 11.55 23.46 14.89
N LYS A 413 12.45 24.45 14.96
CA LYS A 413 12.47 25.46 16.04
C LYS A 413 12.08 26.83 15.53
N ASP A 414 12.81 27.41 14.57
CA ASP A 414 12.55 28.79 14.10
C ASP A 414 12.82 29.04 12.59
N SER A 415 13.55 28.19 11.85
CA SER A 415 13.89 28.50 10.44
C SER A 415 12.69 28.36 9.50
N GLY A 416 12.47 29.35 8.64
CA GLY A 416 11.38 29.33 7.65
C GLY A 416 9.98 29.34 8.27
N ILE A 417 9.86 29.61 9.57
CA ILE A 417 8.59 29.69 10.28
C ILE A 417 8.08 31.11 10.22
N VAL A 418 6.89 31.28 9.64
CA VAL A 418 6.16 32.54 9.66
C VAL A 418 5.08 32.46 10.73
N GLN A 419 5.03 33.48 11.58
CA GLN A 419 3.92 33.68 12.49
C GLN A 419 2.87 34.53 11.81
N LEU A 420 1.76 33.89 11.45
CA LEU A 420 0.60 34.58 10.94
C LEU A 420 -0.31 34.95 12.11
N LYS A 421 -0.76 36.21 12.14
CA LYS A 421 -1.94 36.60 12.90
C LYS A 421 -3.10 36.59 11.90
N PRO A 422 -3.73 35.43 11.64
CA PRO A 422 -4.80 35.41 10.67
C PRO A 422 -5.91 36.33 11.18
N GLU A 423 -6.29 37.31 10.36
CA GLU A 423 -7.49 38.10 10.63
C GLU A 423 -8.65 37.15 10.90
N LYS A 424 -9.50 37.50 11.87
CA LYS A 424 -10.62 36.65 12.27
C LYS A 424 -11.45 36.23 11.07
N PHE A 425 -11.68 37.16 10.15
CA PHE A 425 -12.38 36.91 8.90
C PHE A 425 -11.68 35.86 8.03
N LEU A 426 -10.37 35.99 7.79
CA LEU A 426 -9.61 35.04 6.96
C LEU A 426 -9.53 33.65 7.59
N ALA A 427 -9.33 33.56 8.91
CA ALA A 427 -9.33 32.27 9.62
C ALA A 427 -10.70 31.57 9.52
N ILE A 428 -11.78 32.33 9.69
CA ILE A 428 -13.14 31.83 9.53
C ILE A 428 -13.37 31.38 8.09
N LEU A 429 -12.93 32.15 7.10
CA LEU A 429 -13.05 31.78 5.69
C LEU A 429 -12.33 30.45 5.38
N ILE A 430 -11.08 30.31 5.80
CA ILE A 430 -10.31 29.07 5.62
C ILE A 430 -10.99 27.89 6.32
N ALA A 431 -11.50 28.11 7.54
CA ALA A 431 -12.21 27.07 8.27
C ALA A 431 -13.52 26.67 7.56
N VAL A 432 -14.27 27.65 7.02
CA VAL A 432 -15.47 27.40 6.20
C VAL A 432 -15.11 26.61 4.95
N LEU A 433 -13.98 26.91 4.28
CA LEU A 433 -13.50 26.13 3.14
C LEU A 433 -13.17 24.69 3.51
N PHE A 434 -12.53 24.44 4.65
CA PHE A 434 -12.26 23.08 5.12
C PHE A 434 -13.52 22.32 5.53
N ILE A 435 -14.50 23.01 6.12
CA ILE A 435 -15.81 22.44 6.41
C ILE A 435 -16.53 22.10 5.09
N ALA A 436 -16.57 23.02 4.13
CA ALA A 436 -17.16 22.78 2.81
C ALA A 436 -16.48 21.62 2.08
N PHE A 437 -15.14 21.53 2.17
CA PHE A 437 -14.38 20.41 1.61
C PHE A 437 -14.72 19.09 2.31
N SER A 438 -14.89 19.11 3.63
CA SER A 438 -15.35 17.93 4.39
C SER A 438 -16.75 17.48 3.95
N PHE A 439 -17.66 18.43 3.71
CA PHE A 439 -18.97 18.14 3.12
C PHE A 439 -18.84 17.55 1.71
N ALA A 440 -17.95 18.08 0.87
CA ALA A 440 -17.70 17.55 -0.48
C ALA A 440 -17.10 16.12 -0.47
N LEU A 441 -16.33 15.76 0.56
CA LEU A 441 -15.79 14.41 0.74
C LEU A 441 -16.79 13.43 1.38
N THR A 442 -17.85 13.93 2.02
CA THR A 442 -18.81 13.08 2.73
C THR A 442 -19.53 12.10 1.80
N PRO A 443 -20.03 12.48 0.61
CA PRO A 443 -20.56 11.53 -0.37
C PRO A 443 -19.54 10.46 -0.78
N LYS A 444 -18.27 10.83 -0.99
CA LYS A 444 -17.20 9.87 -1.33
C LYS A 444 -16.94 8.86 -0.21
N LEU A 445 -16.93 9.32 1.05
CA LEU A 445 -16.83 8.44 2.21
C LEU A 445 -18.03 7.48 2.34
N ILE A 446 -19.25 8.01 2.22
CA ILE A 446 -20.46 7.18 2.33
C ILE A 446 -20.50 6.18 1.15
N GLY A 447 -20.12 6.61 -0.05
CA GLY A 447 -19.99 5.75 -1.22
C GLY A 447 -18.98 4.62 -0.99
N SER A 448 -17.82 4.93 -0.41
CA SER A 448 -16.80 3.91 -0.10
C SER A 448 -17.24 2.94 1.00
N LEU A 449 -18.06 3.37 1.96
CA LEU A 449 -18.68 2.49 2.95
C LEU A 449 -19.71 1.55 2.30
N TYR A 450 -20.54 2.05 1.37
CA TYR A 450 -21.44 1.18 0.61
C TYR A 450 -20.67 0.18 -0.25
N ALA A 451 -19.61 0.61 -0.95
CA ALA A 451 -18.78 -0.30 -1.71
C ALA A 451 -18.09 -1.35 -0.81
N LEU A 452 -17.65 -0.98 0.40
CA LEU A 452 -17.08 -1.91 1.37
C LEU A 452 -18.13 -2.92 1.84
N SER A 453 -19.35 -2.45 2.11
CA SER A 453 -20.49 -3.32 2.43
C SER A 453 -20.81 -4.25 1.26
N GLY A 454 -20.71 -3.76 0.02
CA GLY A 454 -20.84 -4.55 -1.20
C GLY A 454 -19.82 -5.69 -1.25
N ASP A 455 -18.54 -5.41 -1.03
CA ASP A 455 -17.45 -6.41 -1.01
C ASP A 455 -17.67 -7.45 0.10
N VAL A 456 -18.09 -7.02 1.29
CA VAL A 456 -18.42 -7.94 2.39
C VAL A 456 -19.60 -8.84 2.04
N ASN A 457 -20.68 -8.30 1.47
CA ASN A 457 -21.85 -9.09 1.08
C ASN A 457 -21.53 -10.06 -0.05
N LEU A 458 -20.74 -9.64 -1.04
CA LEU A 458 -20.29 -10.49 -2.14
C LEU A 458 -19.48 -11.68 -1.63
N ARG A 459 -18.54 -11.44 -0.71
CA ARG A 459 -17.75 -12.51 -0.05
C ARG A 459 -18.60 -13.47 0.78
N ASN A 460 -19.68 -12.97 1.38
CA ASN A 460 -20.64 -13.78 2.13
C ASN A 460 -21.66 -14.50 1.23
N GLY A 461 -21.56 -14.37 -0.09
CA GLY A 461 -22.46 -14.99 -1.06
C GLY A 461 -23.80 -14.28 -1.29
N ASN A 462 -24.00 -13.09 -0.70
CA ASN A 462 -25.23 -12.31 -0.88
C ASN A 462 -25.10 -11.32 -2.05
N ASN A 463 -25.15 -11.87 -3.28
CA ASN A 463 -24.96 -11.10 -4.51
C ASN A 463 -25.99 -9.96 -4.72
N PRO A 464 -27.31 -10.16 -4.48
CA PRO A 464 -28.31 -9.10 -4.69
C PRO A 464 -28.06 -7.87 -3.80
N THR A 465 -27.71 -8.09 -2.54
CA THR A 465 -27.38 -7.00 -1.61
C THR A 465 -26.09 -6.28 -2.02
N ALA A 466 -25.09 -7.04 -2.51
CA ALA A 466 -23.86 -6.46 -3.01
C ALA A 466 -24.11 -5.52 -4.19
N ILE A 467 -24.89 -5.95 -5.18
CA ILE A 467 -25.31 -5.14 -6.35
C ILE A 467 -26.00 -3.85 -5.90
N GLN A 468 -26.96 -3.93 -4.98
CA GLN A 468 -27.66 -2.74 -4.48
C GLN A 468 -26.70 -1.75 -3.80
N ASN A 469 -25.75 -2.26 -3.01
CA ASN A 469 -24.75 -1.43 -2.35
C ASN A 469 -23.78 -0.78 -3.34
N TYR A 470 -23.33 -1.49 -4.37
CA TYR A 470 -22.51 -0.88 -5.42
C TYR A 470 -23.27 0.19 -6.20
N LYS A 471 -24.56 -0.02 -6.53
CA LYS A 471 -25.40 1.03 -7.14
C LYS A 471 -25.52 2.28 -6.25
N LYS A 472 -25.68 2.10 -4.93
CA LYS A 472 -25.65 3.23 -3.97
C LYS A 472 -24.29 3.93 -3.94
N ALA A 473 -23.19 3.18 -3.99
CA ALA A 473 -21.84 3.74 -4.03
C ALA A 473 -21.61 4.60 -5.28
N ILE A 474 -22.04 4.11 -6.45
CA ILE A 474 -21.98 4.85 -7.74
C ILE A 474 -22.81 6.13 -7.68
N ASN A 475 -24.02 6.09 -7.11
CA ASN A 475 -24.85 7.29 -6.97
C ASN A 475 -24.20 8.39 -6.13
N LEU A 476 -23.32 8.02 -5.19
CA LEU A 476 -22.61 8.96 -4.31
C LEU A 476 -21.26 9.42 -4.87
N ASP A 477 -20.58 8.57 -5.64
CA ASP A 477 -19.33 8.89 -6.33
C ASP A 477 -19.26 8.21 -7.71
N PHE A 478 -19.98 8.79 -8.67
CA PHE A 478 -20.08 8.31 -10.05
C PHE A 478 -18.75 8.44 -10.82
N THR A 479 -17.76 9.13 -10.26
CA THR A 479 -16.43 9.28 -10.86
C THR A 479 -15.48 8.14 -10.49
N ASN A 480 -15.95 7.14 -9.75
CA ASN A 480 -15.15 6.03 -9.27
C ASN A 480 -15.26 4.80 -10.18
N ALA A 481 -14.27 4.62 -11.05
CA ALA A 481 -14.18 3.49 -11.97
C ALA A 481 -14.23 2.13 -11.25
N THR A 482 -13.68 2.05 -10.03
CA THR A 482 -13.66 0.82 -9.24
C THR A 482 -15.07 0.39 -8.82
N TYR A 483 -16.01 1.32 -8.59
CA TYR A 483 -17.38 0.95 -8.21
C TYR A 483 -18.16 0.36 -9.38
N HIS A 484 -18.00 0.94 -10.57
CA HIS A 484 -18.55 0.39 -11.81
C HIS A 484 -17.98 -1.00 -12.10
N TYR A 485 -16.66 -1.18 -11.95
CA TYR A 485 -16.03 -2.49 -12.09
C TYR A 485 -16.57 -3.53 -11.11
N LEU A 486 -16.71 -3.19 -9.82
CA LEU A 486 -17.24 -4.10 -8.81
C LEU A 486 -18.72 -4.46 -9.04
N LEU A 487 -19.51 -3.50 -9.54
CA LEU A 487 -20.88 -3.76 -9.98
C LEU A 487 -20.90 -4.72 -11.17
N GLY A 488 -20.07 -4.50 -12.18
CA GLY A 488 -19.91 -5.40 -13.32
C GLY A 488 -19.53 -6.82 -12.89
N GLU A 489 -18.54 -6.95 -12.00
CA GLU A 489 -18.13 -8.26 -11.45
C GLU A 489 -19.26 -9.01 -10.75
N SER A 490 -20.17 -8.28 -10.13
CA SER A 490 -21.33 -8.85 -9.43
C SER A 490 -22.46 -9.22 -10.40
N LEU A 491 -22.58 -8.52 -11.52
CA LEU A 491 -23.60 -8.75 -12.55
C LEU A 491 -23.20 -9.79 -13.59
N LYS A 492 -21.90 -10.05 -13.79
CA LYS A 492 -21.41 -10.79 -14.97
C LYS A 492 -22.06 -12.14 -15.21
N LYS A 493 -22.48 -12.87 -14.17
CA LYS A 493 -23.16 -14.18 -14.33
C LYS A 493 -24.66 -14.04 -14.58
N GLU A 494 -25.30 -13.04 -13.99
CA GLU A 494 -26.77 -12.86 -14.00
C GLU A 494 -27.23 -12.02 -15.19
N ASN A 495 -26.50 -10.94 -15.47
CA ASN A 495 -26.79 -9.99 -16.55
C ASN A 495 -25.47 -9.51 -17.19
N PRO A 496 -24.87 -10.32 -18.08
CA PRO A 496 -23.55 -10.00 -18.61
C PRO A 496 -23.57 -8.78 -19.55
N VAL A 497 -24.71 -8.44 -20.15
CA VAL A 497 -24.85 -7.22 -20.98
C VAL A 497 -24.77 -5.97 -20.11
N GLU A 498 -25.44 -5.94 -18.96
CA GLU A 498 -25.31 -4.83 -17.99
C GLU A 498 -23.89 -4.78 -17.41
N ALA A 499 -23.27 -5.94 -17.13
CA ALA A 499 -21.89 -6.00 -16.67
C ALA A 499 -20.90 -5.34 -17.65
N ILE A 500 -21.01 -5.64 -18.95
CA ILE A 500 -20.19 -5.02 -19.99
C ILE A 500 -20.34 -3.50 -19.99
N LYS A 501 -21.57 -2.97 -19.90
CA LYS A 501 -21.81 -1.53 -19.85
C LYS A 501 -21.12 -0.87 -18.65
N GLU A 502 -21.17 -1.50 -17.48
CA GLU A 502 -20.49 -0.99 -16.29
C GLU A 502 -18.97 -1.02 -16.45
N TYR A 503 -18.40 -2.07 -17.03
CA TYR A 503 -16.98 -2.11 -17.35
C TYR A 503 -16.57 -1.06 -18.39
N GLU A 504 -17.41 -0.79 -19.40
CA GLU A 504 -17.18 0.26 -20.39
C GLU A 504 -17.12 1.63 -19.70
N ILE A 505 -18.08 1.93 -18.80
CA ILE A 505 -18.05 3.16 -17.99
C ILE A 505 -16.75 3.23 -17.17
N ALA A 506 -16.37 2.15 -16.47
CA ALA A 506 -15.11 2.10 -15.74
C ALA A 506 -13.88 2.39 -16.64
N SER A 507 -13.87 1.80 -17.84
CA SER A 507 -12.81 2.00 -18.84
C SER A 507 -12.77 3.43 -19.40
N THR A 508 -13.91 4.14 -19.45
CA THR A 508 -13.93 5.56 -19.83
C THR A 508 -13.38 6.46 -18.72
N LEU A 509 -13.68 6.14 -17.46
CA LEU A 509 -13.24 6.91 -16.28
C LEU A 509 -11.75 6.74 -16.00
N ASN A 510 -11.22 5.53 -16.15
CA ASN A 510 -9.79 5.26 -16.03
C ASN A 510 -9.32 4.35 -17.18
N LYS A 511 -8.72 5.00 -18.19
CA LYS A 511 -8.36 4.38 -19.47
C LYS A 511 -7.14 3.47 -19.42
N LEU A 512 -6.27 3.66 -18.42
CA LEU A 512 -4.99 2.97 -18.32
C LEU A 512 -5.04 1.73 -17.41
N ASP A 513 -6.14 1.51 -16.68
CA ASP A 513 -6.30 0.29 -15.90
C ASP A 513 -6.75 -0.87 -16.79
N PHE A 514 -5.84 -1.83 -16.99
CA PHE A 514 -6.06 -3.01 -17.83
C PHE A 514 -7.23 -3.89 -17.36
N ARG A 515 -7.63 -3.82 -16.07
CA ARG A 515 -8.65 -4.72 -15.51
C ARG A 515 -10.00 -4.56 -16.20
N TYR A 516 -10.33 -3.36 -16.67
CA TYR A 516 -11.60 -3.08 -17.32
C TYR A 516 -11.71 -3.68 -18.73
N PRO A 517 -10.79 -3.39 -19.68
CA PRO A 517 -10.82 -4.08 -20.97
C PRO A 517 -10.59 -5.59 -20.83
N TYR A 518 -9.84 -6.05 -19.81
CA TYR A 518 -9.69 -7.48 -19.55
C TYR A 518 -11.03 -8.16 -19.23
N ALA A 519 -11.81 -7.56 -18.33
CA ALA A 519 -13.11 -8.07 -17.93
C ALA A 519 -14.11 -8.09 -19.10
N ILE A 520 -14.12 -7.03 -19.92
CA ILE A 520 -14.94 -6.96 -21.14
C ILE A 520 -14.52 -8.05 -22.14
N GLY A 521 -13.22 -8.16 -22.42
CA GLY A 521 -12.66 -9.10 -23.38
C GLY A 521 -12.92 -10.56 -23.00
N THR A 522 -12.74 -10.89 -21.71
CA THR A 522 -13.02 -12.23 -21.17
C THR A 522 -14.50 -12.56 -21.32
N LEU A 523 -15.39 -11.64 -20.93
CA LEU A 523 -16.82 -11.88 -20.98
C LEU A 523 -17.35 -12.00 -22.43
N TYR A 524 -16.80 -11.22 -23.37
CA TYR A 524 -17.09 -11.42 -24.79
C TYR A 524 -16.55 -12.77 -25.31
N LEU A 525 -15.38 -13.20 -24.85
CA LEU A 525 -14.82 -14.50 -25.22
C LEU A 525 -15.72 -15.64 -24.73
N ASP A 526 -16.20 -15.55 -23.49
CA ASP A 526 -17.15 -16.51 -22.92
C ASP A 526 -18.46 -16.59 -23.70
N MET A 527 -18.90 -15.47 -24.28
CA MET A 527 -20.07 -15.40 -25.17
C MET A 527 -19.83 -15.86 -26.61
N GLY A 528 -18.58 -16.13 -26.99
CA GLY A 528 -18.25 -16.44 -28.38
C GLY A 528 -18.32 -15.22 -29.33
N ASN A 529 -18.07 -14.01 -28.81
CA ASN A 529 -18.17 -12.76 -29.58
C ASN A 529 -16.79 -12.21 -29.96
N ASN A 530 -16.54 -11.98 -31.26
CA ASN A 530 -15.24 -11.52 -31.78
C ASN A 530 -14.76 -10.17 -31.22
N LYS A 531 -15.65 -9.33 -30.66
CA LYS A 531 -15.23 -8.12 -29.92
C LYS A 531 -14.26 -8.43 -28.79
N ALA A 532 -14.24 -9.67 -28.28
CA ALA A 532 -13.27 -10.13 -27.30
C ALA A 532 -11.83 -9.80 -27.68
N ILE A 533 -11.48 -9.97 -28.95
CA ILE A 533 -10.10 -9.83 -29.44
C ILE A 533 -9.64 -8.39 -29.33
N GLU A 534 -10.43 -7.41 -29.79
CA GLU A 534 -10.12 -5.98 -29.67
C GLU A 534 -9.83 -5.58 -28.21
N TYR A 535 -10.68 -6.03 -27.28
CA TYR A 535 -10.51 -5.73 -25.86
C TYR A 535 -9.32 -6.46 -25.22
N LEU A 536 -9.05 -7.71 -25.60
CA LEU A 536 -7.90 -8.48 -25.11
C LEU A 536 -6.57 -7.96 -25.68
N GLU A 537 -6.54 -7.46 -26.92
CA GLU A 537 -5.40 -6.74 -27.50
C GLU A 537 -5.15 -5.43 -26.77
N ARG A 538 -6.19 -4.64 -26.51
CA ARG A 538 -6.04 -3.43 -25.68
C ARG A 538 -5.51 -3.77 -24.29
N THR A 539 -5.98 -4.87 -23.71
CA THR A 539 -5.51 -5.34 -22.39
C THR A 539 -4.05 -5.76 -22.43
N SER A 540 -3.63 -6.54 -23.42
CA SER A 540 -2.24 -6.98 -23.57
C SER A 540 -1.30 -5.80 -23.82
N ASN A 541 -1.75 -4.75 -24.49
CA ASN A 541 -0.99 -3.51 -24.66
C ASN A 541 -0.86 -2.70 -23.35
N LEU A 542 -1.87 -2.71 -22.48
CA LEU A 542 -1.82 -2.05 -21.17
C LEU A 542 -1.01 -2.85 -20.14
N TYR A 543 -0.86 -4.17 -20.34
CA TYR A 543 -0.09 -5.03 -19.45
C TYR A 543 0.70 -6.13 -20.21
N PRO A 544 1.74 -5.75 -20.98
CA PRO A 544 2.41 -6.62 -21.96
C PRO A 544 3.20 -7.80 -21.37
N THR A 545 3.52 -7.76 -20.09
CA THR A 545 4.27 -8.83 -19.40
C THR A 545 3.37 -9.83 -18.68
N ASN A 546 2.04 -9.65 -18.73
CA ASN A 546 1.11 -10.60 -18.12
C ASN A 546 0.83 -11.75 -19.10
N THR A 547 1.46 -12.89 -18.82
CA THR A 547 1.39 -14.12 -19.62
C THR A 547 -0.01 -14.71 -19.67
N GLU A 548 -0.79 -14.59 -18.58
CA GLU A 548 -2.19 -15.03 -18.56
C GLU A 548 -3.07 -14.22 -19.51
N ILE A 549 -2.89 -12.90 -19.56
CA ILE A 549 -3.65 -12.02 -20.47
C ILE A 549 -3.29 -12.32 -21.92
N LYS A 550 -1.99 -12.42 -22.23
CA LYS A 550 -1.52 -12.76 -23.58
C LYS A 550 -2.00 -14.14 -24.01
N GLY A 551 -1.90 -15.14 -23.14
CA GLY A 551 -2.41 -16.49 -23.42
C GLY A 551 -3.91 -16.48 -23.71
N LEU A 552 -4.70 -15.69 -22.96
CA LEU A 552 -6.13 -15.56 -23.20
C LEU A 552 -6.46 -14.93 -24.56
N LEU A 553 -5.70 -13.92 -24.98
CA LEU A 553 -5.80 -13.35 -26.33
C LEU A 553 -5.55 -14.43 -27.40
N GLY A 554 -4.52 -15.25 -27.24
CA GLY A 554 -4.25 -16.36 -28.16
C GLY A 554 -5.35 -17.42 -28.16
N ILE A 555 -5.97 -17.72 -27.01
CA ILE A 555 -7.15 -18.60 -26.94
C ILE A 555 -8.30 -17.98 -27.75
N GLY A 556 -8.51 -16.66 -27.66
CA GLY A 556 -9.46 -15.93 -28.48
C GLY A 556 -9.20 -16.07 -29.99
N TYR A 557 -7.94 -15.96 -30.42
CA TYR A 557 -7.56 -16.21 -31.82
C TYR A 557 -7.92 -17.60 -32.31
N VAL A 558 -7.74 -18.64 -31.48
CA VAL A 558 -8.11 -20.00 -31.87
C VAL A 558 -9.64 -20.17 -31.91
N LEU A 559 -10.32 -19.76 -30.84
CA LEU A 559 -11.74 -20.07 -30.64
C LEU A 559 -12.69 -19.24 -31.50
N LEU A 560 -12.34 -17.99 -31.82
CA LEU A 560 -13.22 -17.04 -32.49
C LEU A 560 -12.80 -16.74 -33.94
N ASP A 561 -11.51 -16.55 -34.17
CA ASP A 561 -10.98 -16.11 -35.48
C ASP A 561 -10.33 -17.24 -36.29
N LYS A 562 -10.08 -18.40 -35.67
CA LYS A 562 -9.31 -19.52 -36.25
C LYS A 562 -7.92 -19.10 -36.74
N ASN A 563 -7.33 -18.08 -36.13
CA ASN A 563 -6.00 -17.60 -36.44
C ASN A 563 -4.94 -18.43 -35.68
N TYR A 564 -4.68 -19.64 -36.17
CA TYR A 564 -3.72 -20.56 -35.55
C TYR A 564 -2.26 -20.09 -35.66
N GLU A 565 -1.92 -19.33 -36.71
CA GLU A 565 -0.58 -18.77 -36.89
C GLU A 565 -0.26 -17.74 -35.80
N GLY A 566 -1.14 -16.74 -35.63
CA GLY A 566 -1.00 -15.74 -34.57
C GLY A 566 -1.08 -16.35 -33.17
N ALA A 567 -1.93 -17.37 -32.99
CA ALA A 567 -2.00 -18.13 -31.75
C ALA A 567 -0.68 -18.86 -31.42
N ASN A 568 -0.01 -19.46 -32.41
CA ASN A 568 1.25 -20.16 -32.18
C ASN A 568 2.38 -19.18 -31.83
N THR A 569 2.45 -18.01 -32.47
CA THR A 569 3.39 -16.94 -32.08
C THR A 569 3.18 -16.51 -30.62
N ILE A 570 1.93 -16.28 -30.21
CA ILE A 570 1.60 -15.93 -28.81
C ILE A 570 1.99 -17.07 -27.86
N ALA A 571 1.70 -18.32 -28.21
CA ALA A 571 2.01 -19.47 -27.36
C ALA A 571 3.53 -19.58 -27.10
N ASP A 572 4.34 -19.40 -28.15
CA ASP A 572 5.79 -19.46 -28.04
C ASP A 572 6.35 -18.29 -27.22
N GLU A 573 5.80 -17.08 -27.35
CA GLU A 573 6.14 -15.95 -26.48
C GLU A 573 5.79 -16.21 -25.01
N VAL A 574 4.56 -16.65 -24.75
CA VAL A 574 4.03 -16.84 -23.40
C VAL A 574 4.79 -17.94 -22.67
N LEU A 575 5.00 -19.10 -23.30
CA LEU A 575 5.66 -20.24 -22.67
C LEU A 575 7.17 -20.06 -22.53
N LYS A 576 7.78 -19.18 -23.33
CA LYS A 576 9.17 -18.74 -23.13
C LYS A 576 9.30 -17.84 -21.90
N LEU A 577 8.31 -17.00 -21.63
CA LEU A 577 8.28 -16.08 -20.49
C LEU A 577 7.87 -16.79 -19.18
N ASP A 578 6.84 -17.63 -19.24
CA ASP A 578 6.32 -18.39 -18.11
C ASP A 578 5.82 -19.76 -18.59
N SER A 579 6.67 -20.78 -18.39
CA SER A 579 6.35 -22.16 -18.76
C SER A 579 5.20 -22.77 -17.95
N ASN A 580 4.84 -22.16 -16.81
CA ASN A 580 3.74 -22.56 -15.96
C ASN A 580 2.47 -21.74 -16.19
N SER A 581 2.45 -20.85 -17.19
CA SER A 581 1.25 -20.05 -17.49
C SER A 581 0.05 -20.95 -17.80
N SER A 582 -1.08 -20.73 -17.11
CA SER A 582 -2.30 -21.51 -17.28
C SER A 582 -2.85 -21.32 -18.70
N ASN A 583 -3.12 -20.08 -19.10
CA ASN A 583 -3.62 -19.78 -20.43
C ASN A 583 -2.61 -20.10 -21.52
N GLY A 584 -1.31 -19.93 -21.28
CA GLY A 584 -0.26 -20.32 -22.24
C GLY A 584 -0.25 -21.82 -22.54
N ASN A 585 -0.33 -22.66 -21.51
CA ASN A 585 -0.41 -24.11 -21.67
C ASN A 585 -1.74 -24.52 -22.35
N ILE A 586 -2.86 -23.91 -21.97
CA ILE A 586 -4.18 -24.19 -22.60
C ILE A 586 -4.14 -23.82 -24.10
N LEU A 587 -3.59 -22.66 -24.45
CA LEU A 587 -3.42 -22.23 -25.83
C LEU A 587 -2.62 -23.23 -26.66
N LYS A 588 -1.49 -23.72 -26.13
CA LYS A 588 -0.69 -24.75 -26.83
C LYS A 588 -1.47 -26.05 -27.01
N GLY A 589 -2.28 -26.43 -26.02
CA GLY A 589 -3.19 -27.58 -26.13
C GLY A 589 -4.18 -27.43 -27.29
N PHE A 590 -4.78 -26.26 -27.46
CA PHE A 590 -5.70 -25.98 -28.57
C PHE A 590 -5.03 -26.03 -29.95
N ILE A 591 -3.81 -25.51 -30.07
CA ILE A 591 -3.02 -25.57 -31.32
C ILE A 591 -2.71 -27.03 -31.68
N LEU A 592 -2.18 -27.81 -30.71
CA LEU A 592 -1.86 -29.23 -30.92
C LEU A 592 -3.09 -30.07 -31.26
N LEU A 593 -4.26 -29.71 -30.69
CA LEU A 593 -5.51 -30.38 -31.02
C LEU A 593 -5.91 -30.15 -32.49
N ASN A 594 -5.76 -28.93 -32.99
CA ASN A 594 -5.97 -28.62 -34.42
C ASN A 594 -4.99 -29.40 -35.31
N ASP A 595 -3.74 -29.55 -34.87
CA ASP A 595 -2.71 -30.33 -35.57
C ASP A 595 -2.91 -31.85 -35.44
N LYS A 596 -3.99 -32.30 -34.78
CA LYS A 596 -4.34 -33.70 -34.50
C LYS A 596 -3.31 -34.44 -33.63
N ASN A 597 -2.45 -33.71 -32.92
CA ASN A 597 -1.56 -34.28 -31.91
C ASN A 597 -2.28 -34.43 -30.57
N TYR A 598 -3.23 -35.38 -30.52
CA TYR A 598 -4.14 -35.57 -29.40
C TYR A 598 -3.42 -35.85 -28.06
N LYS A 599 -2.34 -36.65 -28.10
CA LYS A 599 -1.61 -37.03 -26.89
C LYS A 599 -1.03 -35.81 -26.18
N GLU A 600 -0.28 -34.99 -26.92
CA GLU A 600 0.34 -33.78 -26.35
C GLU A 600 -0.70 -32.72 -26.02
N ALA A 601 -1.75 -32.56 -26.84
CA ALA A 601 -2.83 -31.62 -26.57
C ALA A 601 -3.43 -31.82 -25.16
N ARG A 602 -3.74 -33.07 -24.80
CA ARG A 602 -4.25 -33.42 -23.47
C ARG A 602 -3.28 -33.08 -22.35
N GLU A 603 -1.99 -33.35 -22.54
CA GLU A 603 -0.96 -33.04 -21.53
C GLU A 603 -0.89 -31.55 -21.23
N TYR A 604 -0.93 -30.71 -22.28
CA TYR A 604 -0.91 -29.25 -22.13
C TYR A 604 -2.18 -28.69 -21.48
N PHE A 605 -3.37 -29.21 -21.82
CA PHE A 605 -4.59 -28.83 -21.09
C PHE A 605 -4.50 -29.18 -19.60
N VAL A 606 -3.98 -30.37 -19.25
CA VAL A 606 -3.78 -30.78 -17.85
C VAL A 606 -2.75 -29.90 -17.14
N LYS A 607 -1.65 -29.51 -17.80
CA LYS A 607 -0.69 -28.55 -17.24
C LYS A 607 -1.37 -27.21 -16.93
N GLY A 608 -2.16 -26.68 -17.86
CA GLY A 608 -2.90 -25.43 -17.66
C GLY A 608 -3.89 -25.49 -16.49
N ILE A 609 -4.61 -26.61 -16.33
CA ILE A 609 -5.51 -26.83 -15.19
C ILE A 609 -4.74 -26.96 -13.87
N LYS A 610 -3.57 -27.61 -13.88
CA LYS A 610 -2.72 -27.72 -12.68
C LYS A 610 -2.20 -26.34 -12.25
N ALA A 611 -1.84 -25.49 -13.19
CA ALA A 611 -1.41 -24.11 -12.92
C ALA A 611 -2.55 -23.27 -12.32
N GLN A 612 -3.77 -23.39 -12.85
CA GLN A 612 -4.95 -22.72 -12.30
C GLN A 612 -6.20 -23.59 -12.41
N SER A 613 -6.55 -24.26 -11.31
CA SER A 613 -7.66 -25.23 -11.27
C SER A 613 -9.04 -24.64 -11.55
N LYS A 614 -9.18 -23.31 -11.40
CA LYS A 614 -10.42 -22.57 -11.66
C LYS A 614 -10.49 -21.96 -13.07
N ASN A 615 -9.51 -22.20 -13.94
CA ASN A 615 -9.53 -21.71 -15.30
C ASN A 615 -10.52 -22.53 -16.15
N PRO A 616 -11.62 -21.94 -16.66
CA PRO A 616 -12.66 -22.69 -17.36
C PRO A 616 -12.20 -23.18 -18.74
N TYR A 617 -11.29 -22.47 -19.41
CA TYR A 617 -10.82 -22.82 -20.76
C TYR A 617 -10.03 -24.13 -20.78
N GLY A 618 -9.44 -24.56 -19.67
CA GLY A 618 -8.79 -25.87 -19.57
C GLY A 618 -9.79 -27.02 -19.64
N GLN A 619 -10.95 -26.89 -18.98
CA GLN A 619 -12.02 -27.88 -19.05
C GLN A 619 -12.68 -27.88 -20.45
N LEU A 620 -12.83 -26.70 -21.05
CA LEU A 620 -13.30 -26.57 -22.43
C LEU A 620 -12.34 -27.26 -23.40
N GLY A 621 -11.03 -27.04 -23.27
CA GLY A 621 -10.02 -27.70 -24.09
C GLY A 621 -10.05 -29.22 -23.98
N LEU A 622 -10.20 -29.76 -22.77
CA LEU A 622 -10.42 -31.20 -22.58
C LEU A 622 -11.73 -31.69 -23.20
N ALA A 623 -12.80 -30.90 -23.17
CA ALA A 623 -14.06 -31.26 -23.83
C ALA A 623 -13.88 -31.37 -25.36
N PHE A 624 -13.21 -30.41 -25.99
CA PHE A 624 -12.86 -30.48 -27.41
C PHE A 624 -11.95 -31.68 -27.75
N TYR A 625 -11.00 -32.02 -26.87
CA TYR A 625 -10.18 -33.21 -27.02
C TYR A 625 -11.02 -34.50 -27.03
N TYR A 626 -11.97 -34.64 -26.09
CA TYR A 626 -12.82 -35.84 -26.02
C TYR A 626 -13.85 -35.90 -27.15
N ASP A 627 -14.31 -34.75 -27.64
CA ASP A 627 -15.14 -34.65 -28.84
C ASP A 627 -14.39 -35.20 -30.08
N ALA A 628 -13.12 -34.82 -30.26
CA ALA A 628 -12.29 -35.36 -31.35
C ALA A 628 -12.06 -36.88 -31.27
N LEU A 629 -12.21 -37.48 -30.09
CA LEU A 629 -12.12 -38.92 -29.87
C LEU A 629 -13.49 -39.64 -29.88
N GLY A 630 -14.59 -38.91 -29.93
CA GLY A 630 -15.95 -39.46 -29.85
C GLY A 630 -16.37 -39.96 -28.47
N ASP A 631 -15.67 -39.58 -27.39
CA ASP A 631 -15.96 -40.02 -26.02
C ASP A 631 -17.01 -39.13 -25.34
N ARG A 632 -18.28 -39.44 -25.61
CA ARG A 632 -19.42 -38.65 -25.12
C ARG A 632 -19.55 -38.59 -23.60
N GLU A 633 -19.10 -39.62 -22.87
CA GLU A 633 -19.21 -39.63 -21.40
C GLU A 633 -18.23 -38.66 -20.77
N GLN A 634 -17.00 -38.61 -21.28
CA GLN A 634 -16.00 -37.66 -20.82
C GLN A 634 -16.38 -36.22 -21.17
N ILE A 635 -17.00 -35.95 -22.33
CA ILE A 635 -17.48 -34.62 -22.69
C ILE A 635 -18.50 -34.12 -21.65
N LYS A 636 -19.49 -34.94 -21.28
CA LYS A 636 -20.49 -34.59 -20.26
C LYS A 636 -19.83 -34.30 -18.91
N GLU A 637 -18.82 -35.09 -18.51
CA GLU A 637 -18.09 -34.86 -17.26
C GLU A 637 -17.36 -33.50 -17.28
N ARG A 638 -16.63 -33.18 -18.35
CA ARG A 638 -15.92 -31.89 -18.48
C ARG A 638 -16.90 -30.72 -18.53
N PHE A 639 -18.05 -30.86 -19.18
CA PHE A 639 -19.09 -29.83 -19.20
C PHE A 639 -19.72 -29.57 -17.83
N ARG A 640 -19.82 -30.58 -16.95
CA ARG A 640 -20.26 -30.34 -15.55
C ARG A 640 -19.28 -29.42 -14.81
N TYR A 641 -17.97 -29.68 -14.92
CA TYR A 641 -16.96 -28.80 -14.33
C TYR A 641 -16.99 -27.41 -14.98
N LEU A 642 -17.09 -27.35 -16.32
CA LEU A 642 -17.18 -26.10 -17.05
C LEU A 642 -18.37 -25.26 -16.59
N GLN A 643 -19.55 -25.85 -16.43
CA GLN A 643 -20.75 -25.17 -15.96
C GLN A 643 -20.60 -24.63 -14.53
N MET A 644 -19.86 -25.33 -13.65
CA MET A 644 -19.57 -24.83 -12.30
C MET A 644 -18.59 -23.65 -12.30
N LEU A 645 -17.61 -23.68 -13.20
CA LEU A 645 -16.60 -22.62 -13.32
C LEU A 645 -17.18 -21.39 -14.04
N ASP A 646 -17.73 -21.60 -15.23
CA ASP A 646 -18.28 -20.59 -16.11
C ASP A 646 -19.56 -21.06 -16.86
N PRO A 647 -20.75 -20.68 -16.36
CA PRO A 647 -22.01 -21.02 -17.01
C PRO A 647 -22.22 -20.38 -18.38
N ILE A 648 -21.61 -19.21 -18.65
CA ILE A 648 -21.78 -18.49 -19.91
C ILE A 648 -21.01 -19.24 -20.99
N LEU A 649 -19.74 -19.54 -20.73
CA LEU A 649 -18.90 -20.31 -21.62
C LEU A 649 -19.47 -21.72 -21.86
N ALA A 650 -19.96 -22.40 -20.82
CA ALA A 650 -20.63 -23.69 -20.96
C ALA A 650 -21.86 -23.62 -21.88
N LYS A 651 -22.66 -22.56 -21.78
CA LYS A 651 -23.82 -22.36 -22.65
C LYS A 651 -23.41 -22.12 -24.11
N THR A 652 -22.42 -21.28 -24.33
CA THR A 652 -21.89 -20.95 -25.67
C THR A 652 -21.43 -22.20 -26.42
N TYR A 653 -20.73 -23.10 -25.73
CA TYR A 653 -20.18 -24.32 -26.33
C TYR A 653 -21.06 -25.57 -26.16
N SER A 654 -22.30 -25.42 -25.68
CA SER A 654 -23.23 -26.55 -25.44
C SER A 654 -23.54 -27.41 -26.68
N PHE A 655 -23.21 -26.93 -27.88
CA PHE A 655 -23.32 -27.73 -29.11
C PHE A 655 -22.45 -29.01 -29.10
N LEU A 656 -21.36 -29.04 -28.33
CA LEU A 656 -20.51 -30.23 -28.15
C LEU A 656 -21.23 -31.40 -27.43
N LEU A 657 -22.41 -31.16 -26.85
CA LEU A 657 -23.22 -32.20 -26.20
C LEU A 657 -24.22 -32.88 -27.14
N LYS A 658 -24.37 -32.40 -28.38
CA LYS A 658 -25.28 -32.95 -29.40
C LYS A 658 -24.52 -33.96 -30.26
#